data_AF-A0A936MIW5-F1
#
_entry.id   AF-A0A936MIW5-F1
#
_cell.length_a   1.000
_cell.length_b   1.000
_cell.length_c   1.000
_cell.angle_alpha   90.00
_cell.angle_beta   90.00
_cell.angle_gamma   90.00
#
_symmetry.space_group_name_H-M   'P 1'
#
loop_
_entity.id
_entity.type
_entity.pdbx_description
1 polymer ?
#
loop_
_entity_poly.entity_id
_entity_poly.type
_entity_poly.pdbx_seq_one_letter_code
_entity_poly.pdbx_strand_id
1 'polypeptide(L)'
;MNSSLLSVCIIAKNEEKMLAECLASVASIAGEIILVDTGSTDDTIKIAESFGCTILHHPWQNDFSKARNVALAVAKNTWILSIDADERLLNPDDVIRTITSSTPVSGGFLVDVLSHAARADGGTDIYSSSLLRLFRNHPAIKFEGIIHEQILESILAQGLEITLSTIKFNHEGYNLSPLAMLEKQRRNILLLDVAIKQQPDHAYSYLNRAKTHLALGNITLAESDIGNAVQYAKPQSLILPQALCYAGVIDYQLNNYSRAIESAERSLSLIPHQSLAYFVLGEAFTALERTAEAIDAYQSMLTCRTASNSMAKVSGEYHLPVEQIYFRLGRSNAILGQWNPAEYNFKKGLEANSRDVSCLVGSANCAMRKNELDRAEKHLLLASSLEPTREDIRNYITQINLQRTLTNSTTLEPQRSDFFNKVYSTQSQPASEGKSIQETPIKKNQRPLLSLCMIVKNEENNLADCLKSVEGVADEIVIVDTGSIDSTMQIALSFGAKVFEKPWTGDFAEARNASLKECSGTWILYLDADERLHADAKVHLRSMLESMPEEIGGIVCVVISPHRQNSGVSEVHTGSYPRIFRNYGYPKMYFQGRVHEQITPSILALGGKVIMSEVEIYHLGYDQSREIMEQKVKRNYDLLIQHVKEEPENSYAWFQLGQTLARMELTDQAEQALKLALEFGTLSTTIAASAAATLAQIAGNQKKFTDALTWAELSLSNAPKQSYALHLKAYSLLYLGRAKESELAFLEVQKRVADQRGVPHTGFEVEIPPETIIHGLKEARKLLHTSA
;
A
#
# COMPACT_ATOMS: atom_id res chain seq x y z
N MET A 1 3.91 50.62 -16.16
CA MET A 1 4.24 49.68 -15.06
C MET A 1 5.51 48.97 -15.47
N ASN A 2 6.55 48.92 -14.63
CA ASN A 2 7.88 48.38 -14.98
C ASN A 2 7.83 46.85 -15.15
N SER A 3 7.35 46.36 -16.30
CA SER A 3 7.53 44.96 -16.71
C SER A 3 9.01 44.61 -16.93
N SER A 4 9.91 45.59 -17.02
CA SER A 4 11.33 45.46 -17.33
C SER A 4 12.24 44.93 -16.20
N LEU A 5 11.69 44.38 -15.11
CA LEU A 5 12.47 43.91 -13.96
C LEU A 5 12.42 42.40 -13.73
N LEU A 6 11.59 41.66 -14.48
CA LEU A 6 11.33 40.23 -14.24
C LEU A 6 11.66 39.37 -15.45
N SER A 7 12.53 38.37 -15.25
CA SER A 7 12.72 37.27 -16.19
C SER A 7 11.95 36.06 -15.69
N VAL A 8 11.07 35.51 -16.51
CA VAL A 8 10.37 34.26 -16.19
C VAL A 8 11.13 33.10 -16.81
N CYS A 9 11.50 32.11 -16.00
CA CYS A 9 12.29 30.95 -16.42
C CYS A 9 11.45 29.68 -16.29
N ILE A 10 11.29 28.95 -17.40
CA ILE A 10 10.49 27.73 -17.51
C ILE A 10 11.38 26.62 -18.09
N ILE A 11 11.28 25.41 -17.54
CA ILE A 11 11.77 24.19 -18.20
C ILE A 11 10.56 23.40 -18.68
N ALA A 12 10.63 22.82 -19.88
CA ALA A 12 9.51 22.07 -20.45
C ALA A 12 9.97 20.83 -21.23
N LYS A 13 9.10 19.82 -21.23
CA LYS A 13 9.13 18.68 -22.15
C LYS A 13 7.74 18.13 -22.34
N ASN A 14 7.20 18.23 -23.55
CA ASN A 14 5.88 17.71 -23.89
C ASN A 14 4.74 18.26 -23.02
N GLU A 15 4.68 19.60 -22.92
CA GLU A 15 3.74 20.35 -22.10
C GLU A 15 2.66 21.04 -22.95
N GLU A 16 2.31 20.51 -24.14
CA GLU A 16 1.35 21.15 -25.06
C GLU A 16 0.00 21.49 -24.40
N LYS A 17 -0.42 20.67 -23.42
CA LYS A 17 -1.71 20.81 -22.74
C LYS A 17 -1.72 21.94 -21.73
N MET A 18 -0.58 22.24 -21.10
CA MET A 18 -0.51 23.10 -19.93
C MET A 18 0.24 24.42 -20.21
N LEU A 19 1.18 24.41 -21.15
CA LEU A 19 2.10 25.53 -21.33
C LEU A 19 1.40 26.85 -21.68
N ALA A 20 0.37 26.82 -22.54
CA ALA A 20 -0.29 28.04 -23.01
C ALA A 20 -0.88 28.88 -21.87
N GLU A 21 -1.54 28.22 -20.92
CA GLU A 21 -2.14 28.89 -19.77
C GLU A 21 -1.07 29.32 -18.74
N CYS A 22 0.01 28.54 -18.57
CA CYS A 22 1.18 28.97 -17.78
C CYS A 22 1.71 30.30 -18.30
N LEU A 23 1.99 30.37 -19.61
CA LEU A 23 2.52 31.57 -20.26
C LEU A 23 1.55 32.74 -20.17
N ALA A 24 0.24 32.50 -20.37
CA ALA A 24 -0.78 33.53 -20.23
C ALA A 24 -0.81 34.12 -18.81
N SER A 25 -0.58 33.31 -17.77
CA SER A 25 -0.63 33.76 -16.37
C SER A 25 0.51 34.72 -15.97
N VAL A 26 1.62 34.72 -16.72
CA VAL A 26 2.82 35.54 -16.45
C VAL A 26 3.06 36.64 -17.49
N ALA A 27 2.43 36.56 -18.66
CA ALA A 27 2.68 37.44 -19.80
C ALA A 27 2.53 38.95 -19.50
N SER A 28 1.61 39.32 -18.60
CA SER A 28 1.36 40.73 -18.26
C SER A 28 2.46 41.38 -17.41
N ILE A 29 3.28 40.58 -16.73
CA ILE A 29 4.30 41.04 -15.78
C ILE A 29 5.74 40.69 -16.19
N ALA A 30 5.91 39.77 -17.14
CA ALA A 30 7.22 39.35 -17.62
C ALA A 30 7.88 40.43 -18.49
N GLY A 31 9.14 40.75 -18.20
CA GLY A 31 10.00 41.55 -19.08
C GLY A 31 10.62 40.70 -20.18
N GLU A 32 10.91 39.44 -19.86
CA GLU A 32 11.23 38.38 -20.82
C GLU A 32 10.74 37.03 -20.28
N ILE A 33 10.47 36.09 -21.18
CA ILE A 33 10.15 34.70 -20.86
C ILE A 33 11.20 33.82 -21.54
N ILE A 34 11.89 33.01 -20.75
CA ILE A 34 12.94 32.09 -21.20
C ILE A 34 12.44 30.67 -20.97
N LEU A 35 12.29 29.91 -22.05
CA LEU A 35 11.89 28.51 -22.00
C LEU A 35 13.07 27.63 -22.41
N VAL A 36 13.45 26.71 -21.53
CA VAL A 36 14.44 25.67 -21.81
C VAL A 36 13.71 24.39 -22.19
N ASP A 37 13.74 24.06 -23.47
CA ASP A 37 13.20 22.82 -23.99
C ASP A 37 14.20 21.67 -23.79
N THR A 38 13.74 20.61 -23.12
CA THR A 38 14.57 19.43 -22.82
C THR A 38 14.34 18.26 -23.78
N GLY A 39 13.76 18.54 -24.94
CA GLY A 39 13.49 17.59 -26.03
C GLY A 39 12.01 17.29 -26.21
N SER A 40 11.18 18.34 -26.38
CA SER A 40 9.76 18.18 -26.72
C SER A 40 9.58 17.63 -28.14
N THR A 41 8.55 16.81 -28.31
CA THR A 41 8.14 16.17 -29.57
C THR A 41 6.72 16.56 -29.98
N ASP A 42 6.04 17.36 -29.17
CA ASP A 42 4.68 17.85 -29.37
C ASP A 42 4.67 19.36 -29.69
N ASP A 43 3.51 20.02 -29.60
CA ASP A 43 3.36 21.43 -29.95
C ASP A 43 3.90 22.42 -28.89
N THR A 44 4.59 21.95 -27.84
CA THR A 44 5.18 22.78 -26.78
C THR A 44 6.01 23.95 -27.32
N ILE A 45 6.90 23.70 -28.28
CA ILE A 45 7.78 24.73 -28.85
C ILE A 45 6.95 25.77 -29.62
N LYS A 46 5.99 25.33 -30.44
CA LYS A 46 5.12 26.25 -31.21
C LYS A 46 4.30 27.15 -30.29
N ILE A 47 3.81 26.60 -29.18
CA ILE A 47 3.09 27.37 -28.16
C ILE A 47 4.04 28.43 -27.56
N ALA A 48 5.25 28.06 -27.15
CA ALA A 48 6.24 29.00 -26.63
C ALA A 48 6.57 30.14 -27.63
N GLU A 49 6.74 29.82 -28.91
CA GLU A 49 6.98 30.80 -29.98
C GLU A 49 5.82 31.81 -30.09
N SER A 50 4.58 31.34 -29.97
CA SER A 50 3.38 32.21 -30.07
C SER A 50 3.29 33.26 -28.95
N PHE A 51 3.95 33.02 -27.82
CA PHE A 51 4.05 33.96 -26.69
C PHE A 51 5.32 34.82 -26.72
N GLY A 52 6.17 34.66 -27.75
CA GLY A 52 7.41 35.41 -27.88
C GLY A 52 8.50 34.99 -26.89
N CYS A 53 8.47 33.73 -26.43
CA CYS A 53 9.51 33.20 -25.54
C CYS A 53 10.88 33.16 -26.23
N THR A 54 11.95 33.41 -25.46
CA THR A 54 13.30 33.02 -25.85
C THR A 54 13.45 31.53 -25.58
N ILE A 55 13.59 30.74 -26.64
CA ILE A 55 13.65 29.27 -26.55
C ILE A 55 15.10 28.82 -26.60
N LEU A 56 15.51 28.04 -25.59
CA LEU A 56 16.81 27.40 -25.51
C LEU A 56 16.65 25.88 -25.58
N HIS A 57 17.38 25.22 -26.47
CA HIS A 57 17.40 23.76 -26.51
C HIS A 57 18.52 23.21 -25.65
N HIS A 58 18.16 22.40 -24.65
CA HIS A 58 19.12 21.73 -23.77
C HIS A 58 18.70 20.27 -23.57
N PRO A 59 19.29 19.32 -24.33
CA PRO A 59 18.91 17.91 -24.24
C PRO A 59 18.90 17.38 -22.80
N TRP A 60 17.89 16.61 -22.44
CA TRP A 60 17.76 16.03 -21.09
C TRP A 60 19.02 15.25 -20.66
N GLN A 61 19.69 15.72 -19.61
CA GLN A 61 20.93 15.12 -19.08
C GLN A 61 20.74 14.38 -17.75
N ASN A 62 19.51 13.96 -17.44
CA ASN A 62 19.16 13.37 -16.14
C ASN A 62 19.44 14.30 -14.95
N ASP A 63 19.29 15.62 -15.13
CA ASP A 63 19.61 16.62 -14.11
C ASP A 63 18.73 17.88 -14.30
N PHE A 64 17.81 18.12 -13.37
CA PHE A 64 16.91 19.26 -13.41
C PHE A 64 17.62 20.59 -13.16
N SER A 65 18.63 20.62 -12.27
CA SER A 65 19.41 21.82 -11.97
C SER A 65 20.13 22.35 -13.21
N LYS A 66 20.70 21.45 -14.03
CA LYS A 66 21.36 21.86 -15.29
C LYS A 66 20.40 22.59 -16.22
N ALA A 67 19.20 22.06 -16.43
CA ALA A 67 18.20 22.70 -17.29
C ALA A 67 17.78 24.07 -16.75
N ARG A 68 17.52 24.20 -15.44
CA ARG A 68 17.16 25.49 -14.83
C ARG A 68 18.29 26.51 -14.91
N ASN A 69 19.53 26.09 -14.64
CA ASN A 69 20.69 26.98 -14.67
C ASN A 69 21.01 27.52 -16.07
N VAL A 70 20.63 26.80 -17.14
CA VAL A 70 20.71 27.31 -18.52
C VAL A 70 19.81 28.53 -18.71
N ALA A 71 18.60 28.53 -18.13
CA ALA A 71 17.71 29.68 -18.17
C ALA A 71 18.29 30.87 -17.38
N LEU A 72 18.84 30.61 -16.18
CA LEU A 72 19.45 31.65 -15.34
C LEU A 72 20.63 32.34 -16.04
N ALA A 73 21.44 31.60 -16.80
CA ALA A 73 22.64 32.13 -17.45
C ALA A 73 22.35 33.20 -18.52
N VAL A 74 21.15 33.20 -19.11
CA VAL A 74 20.77 34.17 -20.15
C VAL A 74 19.79 35.24 -19.67
N ALA A 75 19.24 35.09 -18.47
CA ALA A 75 18.28 36.02 -17.89
C ALA A 75 18.92 37.40 -17.64
N LYS A 76 18.25 38.46 -18.07
CA LYS A 76 18.80 39.82 -18.12
C LYS A 76 18.22 40.72 -17.04
N ASN A 77 17.01 40.42 -16.57
CA ASN A 77 16.36 41.28 -15.59
C ASN A 77 16.77 40.97 -14.15
N THR A 78 16.56 41.93 -13.25
CA THR A 78 17.01 41.91 -11.85
C THR A 78 16.42 40.77 -11.02
N TRP A 79 15.22 40.31 -11.36
CA TRP A 79 14.51 39.24 -10.66
C TRP A 79 14.21 38.09 -11.60
N ILE A 80 14.22 36.88 -11.03
CA ILE A 80 13.84 35.63 -11.67
C ILE A 80 12.57 35.11 -11.02
N LEU A 81 11.55 34.81 -11.83
CA LEU A 81 10.44 33.94 -11.45
C LEU A 81 10.66 32.59 -12.12
N SER A 82 11.06 31.58 -11.35
CA SER A 82 11.08 30.19 -11.82
C SER A 82 9.68 29.63 -11.65
N ILE A 83 9.07 29.13 -12.73
CA ILE A 83 7.73 28.53 -12.71
C ILE A 83 7.72 27.28 -13.60
N ASP A 84 7.00 26.24 -13.19
CA ASP A 84 6.90 25.01 -13.97
C ASP A 84 5.73 25.11 -14.99
N ALA A 85 5.83 24.39 -16.11
CA ALA A 85 4.87 24.53 -17.22
C ALA A 85 3.42 24.11 -16.86
N ASP A 86 3.27 23.31 -15.81
CA ASP A 86 2.01 22.86 -15.22
C ASP A 86 1.53 23.72 -14.04
N GLU A 87 2.17 24.87 -13.80
CA GLU A 87 1.78 25.86 -12.80
C GLU A 87 1.12 27.09 -13.46
N ARG A 88 0.29 27.81 -12.71
CA ARG A 88 -0.37 29.08 -13.09
C ARG A 88 -0.19 30.12 -12.00
N LEU A 89 0.27 31.31 -12.35
CA LEU A 89 0.31 32.43 -11.41
C LEU A 89 -1.09 33.01 -11.21
N LEU A 90 -1.57 33.02 -9.95
CA LEU A 90 -2.94 33.44 -9.63
C LEU A 90 -3.09 34.95 -9.38
N ASN A 91 -2.02 35.59 -8.91
CA ASN A 91 -2.04 36.99 -8.48
C ASN A 91 -0.79 37.74 -8.99
N PRO A 92 -0.72 38.03 -10.30
CA PRO A 92 0.46 38.66 -10.91
C PRO A 92 0.83 40.02 -10.31
N ASP A 93 -0.14 40.81 -9.86
CA ASP A 93 0.12 42.09 -9.21
C ASP A 93 0.93 41.96 -7.91
N ASP A 94 0.80 40.83 -7.21
CA ASP A 94 1.54 40.56 -5.97
C ASP A 94 3.03 40.40 -6.25
N VAL A 95 3.40 39.80 -7.39
CA VAL A 95 4.81 39.69 -7.83
C VAL A 95 5.43 41.08 -7.99
N ILE A 96 4.73 41.98 -8.68
CA ILE A 96 5.21 43.36 -8.89
C ILE A 96 5.29 44.12 -7.57
N ARG A 97 4.28 43.98 -6.68
CA ARG A 97 4.32 44.60 -5.35
C ARG A 97 5.49 44.10 -4.53
N THR A 98 5.71 42.78 -4.47
CA THR A 98 6.82 42.15 -3.74
C THR A 98 8.18 42.63 -4.24
N ILE A 99 8.38 42.68 -5.57
CA ILE A 99 9.61 43.22 -6.18
C ILE A 99 9.81 44.70 -5.80
N THR A 100 8.74 45.50 -5.90
CA THR A 100 8.80 46.95 -5.64
C THR A 100 9.05 47.26 -4.16
N SER A 101 8.53 46.44 -3.24
CA SER A 101 8.75 46.57 -1.81
C SER A 101 10.04 45.91 -1.30
N SER A 102 10.81 45.26 -2.18
CA SER A 102 12.03 44.54 -1.79
C SER A 102 13.13 45.50 -1.30
N THR A 103 13.96 45.01 -0.39
CA THR A 103 15.13 45.72 0.14
C THR A 103 16.42 45.23 -0.55
N PRO A 104 17.56 45.91 -0.37
CA PRO A 104 18.84 45.43 -0.91
C PRO A 104 19.26 44.04 -0.38
N VAL A 105 18.81 43.67 0.82
CA VAL A 105 19.10 42.34 1.41
C VAL A 105 18.08 41.27 0.99
N SER A 106 16.99 41.63 0.30
CA SER A 106 16.01 40.66 -0.19
C SER A 106 16.61 39.81 -1.32
N GLY A 107 16.90 38.55 -1.01
CA GLY A 107 17.46 37.56 -1.93
C GLY A 107 16.41 36.72 -2.65
N GLY A 108 15.32 36.39 -1.96
CA GLY A 108 14.23 35.64 -2.56
C GLY A 108 12.99 35.52 -1.69
N PHE A 109 11.93 35.02 -2.30
CA PHE A 109 10.59 34.97 -1.75
C PHE A 109 9.97 33.60 -1.94
N LEU A 110 9.42 33.07 -0.84
CA LEU A 110 8.59 31.86 -0.89
C LEU A 110 7.23 32.20 -1.51
N VAL A 111 6.80 31.34 -2.41
CA VAL A 111 5.54 31.39 -3.16
C VAL A 111 4.71 30.17 -2.77
N ASP A 112 3.44 30.41 -2.45
CA ASP A 112 2.52 29.34 -2.08
C ASP A 112 2.02 28.63 -3.33
N VAL A 113 2.38 27.36 -3.49
CA VAL A 113 1.90 26.49 -4.57
C VAL A 113 0.71 25.70 -4.08
N LEU A 114 -0.46 25.99 -4.63
CA LEU A 114 -1.73 25.36 -4.31
C LEU A 114 -1.92 24.12 -5.19
N SER A 115 -2.07 22.96 -4.57
CA SER A 115 -2.36 21.69 -5.23
C SER A 115 -3.74 21.20 -4.81
N HIS A 116 -4.49 20.66 -5.76
CA HIS A 116 -5.84 20.15 -5.54
C HIS A 116 -5.82 18.62 -5.52
N ALA A 117 -6.37 17.99 -4.48
CA ALA A 117 -6.63 16.55 -4.48
C ALA A 117 -8.13 16.27 -4.32
N ALA A 118 -8.65 15.37 -5.16
CA ALA A 118 -10.02 14.92 -5.04
C ALA A 118 -10.18 14.04 -3.79
N ARG A 119 -11.21 14.33 -2.99
CA ARG A 119 -11.65 13.46 -1.90
C ARG A 119 -12.56 12.35 -2.43
N ALA A 120 -12.58 11.23 -1.71
CA ALA A 120 -13.47 10.10 -2.02
C ALA A 120 -14.97 10.45 -1.91
N ASP A 121 -15.32 11.49 -1.15
CA ASP A 121 -16.69 12.00 -1.01
C ASP A 121 -17.10 13.01 -2.11
N GLY A 122 -16.24 13.20 -3.13
CA GLY A 122 -16.44 14.16 -4.21
C GLY A 122 -16.00 15.60 -3.86
N GLY A 123 -15.48 15.86 -2.66
CA GLY A 123 -14.86 17.13 -2.30
C GLY A 123 -13.48 17.34 -2.93
N THR A 124 -12.88 18.50 -2.72
CA THR A 124 -11.50 18.79 -3.14
C THR A 124 -10.73 19.40 -1.99
N ASP A 125 -9.64 18.76 -1.58
CA ASP A 125 -8.69 19.32 -0.63
C ASP A 125 -7.69 20.22 -1.38
N ILE A 126 -7.40 21.37 -0.79
CA ILE A 126 -6.36 22.29 -1.28
C ILE A 126 -5.18 22.20 -0.33
N TYR A 127 -4.06 21.71 -0.84
CA TYR A 127 -2.78 21.68 -0.15
C TYR A 127 -1.95 22.88 -0.61
N SER A 128 -1.30 23.57 0.32
CA SER A 128 -0.35 24.63 -0.01
C SER A 128 1.05 24.18 0.38
N SER A 129 2.02 24.38 -0.51
CA SER A 129 3.45 24.22 -0.24
C SER A 129 4.18 25.52 -0.57
N SER A 130 4.93 26.07 0.38
CA SER A 130 5.70 27.29 0.14
C SER A 130 7.06 26.96 -0.48
N LEU A 131 7.25 27.30 -1.77
CA LEU A 131 8.48 27.03 -2.52
C LEU A 131 9.20 28.33 -2.90
N LEU A 132 10.53 28.33 -2.92
CA LEU A 132 11.33 29.48 -3.33
C LEU A 132 11.30 29.63 -4.86
N ARG A 133 10.40 30.49 -5.37
CA ARG A 133 10.14 30.65 -6.81
C ARG A 133 10.53 32.03 -7.37
N LEU A 134 10.59 33.07 -6.53
CA LEU A 134 10.99 34.43 -6.93
C LEU A 134 12.30 34.81 -6.24
N PHE A 135 13.36 35.15 -6.99
CA PHE A 135 14.68 35.45 -6.40
C PHE A 135 15.52 36.41 -7.25
N ARG A 136 16.57 36.97 -6.65
CA ARG A 136 17.51 37.87 -7.33
C ARG A 136 18.25 37.14 -8.45
N ASN A 137 18.34 37.78 -9.60
CA ASN A 137 19.26 37.34 -10.65
C ASN A 137 20.68 37.71 -10.25
N HIS A 138 21.53 36.71 -9.98
CA HIS A 138 22.91 36.90 -9.59
C HIS A 138 23.77 35.72 -10.07
N PRO A 139 24.99 35.92 -10.60
CA PRO A 139 25.81 34.83 -11.14
C PRO A 139 26.19 33.72 -10.15
N ALA A 140 26.22 34.04 -8.85
CA ALA A 140 26.49 33.06 -7.79
C ALA A 140 25.24 32.31 -7.30
N ILE A 141 24.04 32.76 -7.67
CA ILE A 141 22.78 32.11 -7.31
C ILE A 141 22.45 31.07 -8.40
N LYS A 142 22.34 29.80 -8.02
CA LYS A 142 22.14 28.68 -8.94
C LYS A 142 21.40 27.52 -8.25
N PHE A 143 20.71 26.73 -9.06
CA PHE A 143 20.10 25.48 -8.61
C PHE A 143 21.18 24.40 -8.40
N GLU A 144 21.04 23.64 -7.32
CA GLU A 144 21.86 22.48 -6.99
C GLU A 144 20.98 21.26 -6.66
N GLY A 145 21.46 20.07 -7.00
CA GLY A 145 20.74 18.81 -6.86
C GLY A 145 20.19 18.26 -8.17
N ILE A 146 20.39 16.96 -8.42
CA ILE A 146 19.98 16.31 -9.68
C ILE A 146 18.46 16.29 -9.87
N ILE A 147 17.73 16.21 -8.76
CA ILE A 147 16.28 16.24 -8.62
C ILE A 147 15.93 16.84 -7.25
N HIS A 148 14.72 17.40 -7.13
CA HIS A 148 14.34 18.23 -5.98
C HIS A 148 15.31 19.39 -5.83
N GLU A 149 15.75 19.94 -6.95
CA GLU A 149 16.74 21.00 -7.03
C GLU A 149 16.40 22.17 -6.12
N GLN A 150 17.40 22.64 -5.38
CA GLN A 150 17.27 23.75 -4.46
C GLN A 150 18.14 24.92 -4.91
N ILE A 151 17.66 26.13 -4.66
CA ILE A 151 18.42 27.37 -4.94
C ILE A 151 18.81 28.12 -3.67
N LEU A 152 18.16 27.79 -2.55
CA LEU A 152 18.22 28.57 -1.31
C LEU A 152 19.64 28.74 -0.76
N GLU A 153 20.45 27.68 -0.70
CA GLU A 153 21.79 27.77 -0.11
C GLU A 153 22.69 28.75 -0.87
N SER A 154 22.56 28.80 -2.20
CA SER A 154 23.32 29.74 -3.03
C SER A 154 22.95 31.20 -2.75
N ILE A 155 21.70 31.47 -2.36
CA ILE A 155 21.22 32.80 -1.95
C ILE A 155 21.76 33.16 -0.56
N LEU A 156 21.61 32.27 0.41
CA LEU A 156 22.07 32.51 1.78
C LEU A 156 23.60 32.71 1.84
N ALA A 157 24.36 32.00 0.99
CA ALA A 157 25.80 32.17 0.88
C ALA A 157 26.23 33.59 0.44
N GLN A 158 25.33 34.36 -0.18
CA GLN A 158 25.57 35.77 -0.52
C GLN A 158 25.19 36.74 0.61
N GLY A 159 24.76 36.23 1.78
CA GLY A 159 24.27 37.06 2.88
C GLY A 159 22.90 37.70 2.60
N LEU A 160 22.14 37.13 1.66
CA LEU A 160 20.81 37.60 1.30
C LEU A 160 19.72 36.84 2.06
N GLU A 161 18.59 37.50 2.29
CA GLU A 161 17.48 36.98 3.09
C GLU A 161 16.39 36.35 2.22
N ILE A 162 15.73 35.32 2.78
CA ILE A 162 14.52 34.70 2.22
C ILE A 162 13.32 35.12 3.04
N THR A 163 12.30 35.67 2.38
CA THR A 163 11.07 36.15 3.03
C THR A 163 9.82 35.48 2.48
N LEU A 164 8.71 35.58 3.22
CA LEU A 164 7.40 35.14 2.75
C LEU A 164 6.84 36.17 1.77
N SER A 165 6.05 35.71 0.80
CA SER A 165 5.25 36.58 -0.07
C SER A 165 3.78 36.18 -0.01
N THR A 166 2.93 37.01 -0.61
CA THR A 166 1.51 36.67 -0.83
C THR A 166 1.27 36.03 -2.20
N ILE A 167 2.34 35.79 -2.98
CA ILE A 167 2.26 35.24 -4.34
C ILE A 167 1.78 33.78 -4.26
N LYS A 168 0.88 33.41 -5.17
CA LYS A 168 0.26 32.10 -5.24
C LYS A 168 0.34 31.52 -6.64
N PHE A 169 0.75 30.27 -6.71
CA PHE A 169 0.60 29.44 -7.90
C PHE A 169 -0.54 28.46 -7.71
N ASN A 170 -1.28 28.16 -8.77
CA ASN A 170 -2.04 26.94 -8.87
C ASN A 170 -1.19 25.89 -9.58
N HIS A 171 -1.21 24.67 -9.08
CA HIS A 171 -0.55 23.54 -9.71
C HIS A 171 -1.61 22.53 -10.14
N GLU A 172 -1.84 22.45 -11.45
CA GLU A 172 -2.89 21.60 -12.04
C GLU A 172 -2.37 20.17 -12.31
N GLY A 173 -1.11 19.92 -12.00
CA GLY A 173 -0.36 18.72 -12.34
C GLY A 173 -0.34 17.60 -11.32
N TYR A 174 -1.40 17.30 -10.55
CA TYR A 174 -1.43 16.06 -9.73
C TYR A 174 -2.79 15.38 -9.64
N ASN A 175 -3.14 14.66 -10.69
CA ASN A 175 -3.91 13.41 -10.59
C ASN A 175 -3.11 12.30 -11.29
N LEU A 176 -1.87 12.09 -10.85
CA LEU A 176 -1.11 10.91 -11.27
C LEU A 176 -1.82 9.68 -10.72
N SER A 177 -2.02 8.67 -11.56
CA SER A 177 -2.44 7.36 -11.06
C SER A 177 -1.41 6.88 -10.03
N PRO A 178 -1.80 6.03 -9.05
CA PRO A 178 -0.85 5.44 -8.10
C PRO A 178 0.39 4.82 -8.78
N LEU A 179 0.22 4.31 -10.00
CA LEU A 179 1.28 3.73 -10.81
C LEU A 179 2.25 4.76 -11.37
N ALA A 180 1.73 5.84 -11.95
CA ALA A 180 2.56 6.94 -12.45
C ALA A 180 3.34 7.60 -11.29
N MET A 181 2.74 7.65 -10.10
CA MET A 181 3.43 8.08 -8.88
C MET A 181 4.57 7.11 -8.51
N LEU A 182 4.35 5.79 -8.54
CA LEU A 182 5.40 4.80 -8.27
C LEU A 182 6.56 4.85 -9.28
N GLU A 183 6.26 4.97 -10.57
CA GLU A 183 7.28 5.11 -11.62
C GLU A 183 8.12 6.36 -11.43
N LYS A 184 7.46 7.48 -11.09
CA LYS A 184 8.13 8.73 -10.72
C LYS A 184 9.09 8.51 -9.54
N GLN A 185 8.64 7.87 -8.47
CA GLN A 185 9.50 7.61 -7.31
C GLN A 185 10.68 6.68 -7.63
N ARG A 186 10.48 5.64 -8.45
CA ARG A 186 11.57 4.76 -8.91
C ARG A 186 12.61 5.51 -9.74
N ARG A 187 12.17 6.31 -10.71
CA ARG A 187 13.06 7.19 -11.49
C ARG A 187 13.85 8.13 -10.57
N ASN A 188 13.18 8.72 -9.58
CA ASN A 188 13.81 9.63 -8.62
C ASN A 188 14.94 8.93 -7.83
N ILE A 189 14.72 7.69 -7.36
CA ILE A 189 15.75 6.89 -6.69
C ILE A 189 16.97 6.68 -7.60
N LEU A 190 16.76 6.25 -8.86
CA LEU A 190 17.86 6.01 -9.79
C LEU A 190 18.72 7.27 -10.02
N LEU A 191 18.09 8.45 -10.11
CA LEU A 191 18.81 9.72 -10.23
C LEU A 191 19.60 10.04 -8.95
N LEU A 192 19.00 9.81 -7.78
CA LEU A 192 19.64 10.06 -6.50
C LEU A 192 20.81 9.10 -6.24
N ASP A 193 20.71 7.84 -6.70
CA ASP A 193 21.81 6.87 -6.64
C ASP A 193 23.01 7.34 -7.47
N VAL A 194 22.75 7.85 -8.68
CA VAL A 194 23.81 8.43 -9.53
C VAL A 194 24.45 9.63 -8.84
N ALA A 195 23.65 10.54 -8.26
CA ALA A 195 24.17 11.71 -7.55
C ALA A 195 25.02 11.33 -6.33
N ILE A 196 24.55 10.38 -5.52
CA ILE A 196 25.29 9.89 -4.34
C ILE A 196 26.58 9.18 -4.75
N LYS A 197 26.56 8.42 -5.84
CA LYS A 197 27.78 7.79 -6.37
C LYS A 197 28.80 8.82 -6.85
N GLN A 198 28.35 9.93 -7.44
CA GLN A 198 29.22 11.02 -7.88
C GLN A 198 29.76 11.85 -6.70
N GLN A 199 28.93 12.08 -5.68
CA GLN A 199 29.29 12.83 -4.49
C GLN A 199 28.78 12.12 -3.21
N PRO A 200 29.57 11.19 -2.64
CA PRO A 200 29.15 10.35 -1.52
C PRO A 200 28.87 11.07 -0.21
N ASP A 201 29.26 12.35 -0.09
CA ASP A 201 29.03 13.23 1.05
C ASP A 201 27.92 14.28 0.79
N HIS A 202 27.12 14.11 -0.28
CA HIS A 202 26.05 15.06 -0.60
C HIS A 202 24.79 14.81 0.24
N ALA A 203 24.72 15.45 1.41
CA ALA A 203 23.64 15.29 2.39
C ALA A 203 22.22 15.46 1.81
N TYR A 204 22.03 16.40 0.88
CA TYR A 204 20.71 16.67 0.30
C TYR A 204 20.20 15.53 -0.59
N SER A 205 21.09 14.81 -1.28
CA SER A 205 20.69 13.63 -2.05
C SER A 205 20.22 12.51 -1.15
N TYR A 206 20.93 12.25 -0.04
CA TYR A 206 20.48 11.28 0.96
C TYR A 206 19.13 11.66 1.57
N LEU A 207 18.94 12.94 1.94
CA LEU A 207 17.66 13.41 2.47
C LEU A 207 16.49 13.15 1.51
N ASN A 208 16.66 13.48 0.23
CA ASN A 208 15.61 13.27 -0.76
C ASN A 208 15.39 11.77 -1.06
N ARG A 209 16.44 10.95 -1.01
CA ARG A 209 16.30 9.48 -1.18
C ARG A 209 15.61 8.85 0.03
N ALA A 210 15.91 9.31 1.25
CA ALA A 210 15.20 8.92 2.47
C ALA A 210 13.71 9.26 2.38
N LYS A 211 13.36 10.50 1.96
CA LYS A 211 11.96 10.91 1.75
C LYS A 211 11.25 10.04 0.71
N THR A 212 11.96 9.68 -0.35
CA THR A 212 11.42 8.82 -1.41
C THR A 212 11.20 7.39 -0.90
N HIS A 213 12.16 6.83 -0.16
CA HIS A 213 12.01 5.53 0.48
C HIS A 213 10.88 5.52 1.51
N LEU A 214 10.74 6.58 2.30
CA LEU A 214 9.63 6.74 3.24
C LEU A 214 8.27 6.76 2.53
N ALA A 215 8.15 7.50 1.43
CA ALA A 215 6.92 7.53 0.61
C ALA A 215 6.60 6.16 -0.02
N LEU A 216 7.62 5.35 -0.29
CA LEU A 216 7.46 3.98 -0.76
C LEU A 216 7.25 2.96 0.37
N GLY A 217 7.35 3.35 1.64
CA GLY A 217 7.25 2.46 2.81
C GLY A 217 8.50 1.61 3.07
N ASN A 218 9.66 1.97 2.50
CA ASN A 218 10.94 1.27 2.71
C ASN A 218 11.69 1.88 3.91
N ILE A 219 11.15 1.69 5.12
CA ILE A 219 11.57 2.42 6.33
C ILE A 219 13.06 2.16 6.67
N THR A 220 13.56 0.94 6.53
CA THR A 220 14.98 0.61 6.82
C THR A 220 15.96 1.33 5.89
N LEU A 221 15.65 1.42 4.60
CA LEU A 221 16.47 2.18 3.65
C LEU A 221 16.40 3.68 3.96
N ALA A 222 15.21 4.17 4.33
CA ALA A 222 15.03 5.55 4.77
C ALA A 222 15.85 5.87 6.04
N GLU A 223 15.92 4.94 7.01
CA GLU A 223 16.74 5.07 8.22
C GLU A 223 18.24 5.18 7.89
N SER A 224 18.74 4.32 6.99
CA SER A 224 20.13 4.40 6.57
C SER A 224 20.44 5.74 5.87
N ASP A 225 19.57 6.17 4.96
CA ASP A 225 19.78 7.41 4.21
C ASP A 225 19.65 8.65 5.10
N ILE A 226 18.69 8.68 6.02
CA ILE A 226 18.54 9.84 6.90
C ILE A 226 19.71 9.97 7.88
N GLY A 227 20.28 8.84 8.32
CA GLY A 227 21.53 8.84 9.09
C GLY A 227 22.69 9.50 8.33
N ASN A 228 22.88 9.11 7.05
CA ASN A 228 23.87 9.75 6.18
C ASN A 228 23.58 11.24 5.95
N ALA A 229 22.31 11.61 5.75
CA ALA A 229 21.92 13.01 5.57
C ALA A 229 22.28 13.86 6.80
N VAL A 230 21.99 13.37 8.02
CA VAL A 230 22.35 14.06 9.27
C VAL A 230 23.87 14.12 9.46
N GLN A 231 24.59 13.04 9.13
CA GLN A 231 26.05 12.97 9.25
C GLN A 231 26.77 13.96 8.33
N TYR A 232 26.35 14.05 7.06
CA TYR A 232 27.03 14.86 6.06
C TYR A 232 26.50 16.30 5.97
N ALA A 233 25.37 16.62 6.61
CA ALA A 233 24.83 17.98 6.57
C ALA A 233 25.77 18.97 7.28
N LYS A 234 26.05 20.10 6.61
CA LYS A 234 26.87 21.18 7.17
C LYS A 234 26.13 21.85 8.35
N PRO A 235 26.80 22.24 9.43
CA PRO A 235 26.12 22.81 10.61
C PRO A 235 25.26 24.06 10.34
N GLN A 236 25.66 24.90 9.37
CA GLN A 236 24.94 26.13 9.00
C GLN A 236 23.90 25.91 7.88
N SER A 237 23.77 24.68 7.35
CA SER A 237 22.84 24.37 6.26
C SER A 237 21.42 24.13 6.79
N LEU A 238 20.41 24.51 6.00
CA LEU A 238 19.00 24.17 6.26
C LEU A 238 18.70 22.67 6.05
N ILE A 239 19.62 21.92 5.45
CA ILE A 239 19.49 20.47 5.25
C ILE A 239 19.49 19.75 6.59
N LEU A 240 20.33 20.17 7.55
CA LEU A 240 20.43 19.51 8.86
C LEU A 240 19.10 19.51 9.64
N PRO A 241 18.44 20.66 9.88
CA PRO A 241 17.13 20.67 10.56
C PRO A 241 16.07 19.90 9.77
N GLN A 242 16.10 19.95 8.44
CA GLN A 242 15.16 19.15 7.63
C GLN A 242 15.41 17.64 7.80
N ALA A 243 16.66 17.21 7.77
CA ALA A 243 17.05 15.83 7.98
C ALA A 243 16.69 15.34 9.39
N LEU A 244 16.85 16.18 10.41
CA LEU A 244 16.45 15.87 11.79
C LEU A 244 14.92 15.72 11.93
N CYS A 245 14.12 16.56 11.26
CA CYS A 245 12.67 16.37 11.24
C CYS A 245 12.29 14.99 10.66
N TYR A 246 12.86 14.61 9.51
CA TYR A 246 12.57 13.32 8.89
C TYR A 246 13.17 12.14 9.66
N ALA A 247 14.32 12.32 10.33
CA ALA A 247 14.87 11.32 11.24
C ALA A 247 13.88 11.04 12.37
N GLY A 248 13.27 12.09 12.92
CA GLY A 248 12.20 11.98 13.90
C GLY A 248 10.98 11.19 13.41
N VAL A 249 10.53 11.44 12.18
CA VAL A 249 9.43 10.68 11.55
C VAL A 249 9.78 9.20 11.40
N ILE A 250 10.99 8.90 10.89
CA ILE A 250 11.45 7.53 10.65
C ILE A 250 11.61 6.78 11.97
N ASP A 251 12.24 7.41 12.97
CA ASP A 251 12.39 6.87 14.31
C ASP A 251 11.05 6.56 14.98
N TYR A 252 10.07 7.46 14.84
CA TYR A 252 8.72 7.23 15.34
C TYR A 252 8.09 5.99 14.69
N GLN A 253 8.20 5.83 13.37
CA GLN A 253 7.67 4.66 12.66
C GLN A 253 8.37 3.35 13.04
N LEU A 254 9.64 3.42 13.43
CA LEU A 254 10.41 2.29 13.97
C LEU A 254 10.16 2.04 15.46
N ASN A 255 9.23 2.77 16.08
CA ASN A 255 8.94 2.76 17.52
C ASN A 255 10.11 3.20 18.42
N ASN A 256 11.09 3.91 17.86
CA ASN A 256 12.24 4.47 18.58
C ASN A 256 11.92 5.86 19.13
N TYR A 257 10.89 5.95 19.98
CA TYR A 257 10.29 7.23 20.41
C TYR A 257 11.28 8.20 21.07
N SER A 258 12.25 7.70 21.84
CA SER A 258 13.28 8.54 22.46
C SER A 258 14.19 9.22 21.42
N ARG A 259 14.62 8.49 20.38
CA ARG A 259 15.42 9.07 19.28
C ARG A 259 14.58 10.04 18.44
N ALA A 260 13.30 9.73 18.27
CA ALA A 260 12.37 10.61 17.57
C ALA A 260 12.26 11.97 18.25
N ILE A 261 12.12 11.98 19.57
CA ILE A 261 12.09 13.20 20.40
C ILE A 261 13.41 13.95 20.30
N GLU A 262 14.55 13.27 20.48
CA GLU A 262 15.88 13.90 20.41
C GLU A 262 16.10 14.61 19.06
N SER A 263 15.76 13.94 17.95
CA SER A 263 15.89 14.50 16.61
C SER A 263 15.00 15.73 16.42
N ALA A 264 13.74 15.66 16.87
CA ALA A 264 12.79 16.77 16.75
C ALA A 264 13.20 17.97 17.63
N GLU A 265 13.62 17.76 18.88
CA GLU A 265 14.11 18.80 19.78
C GLU A 265 15.39 19.44 19.24
N ARG A 266 16.33 18.64 18.73
CA ARG A 266 17.54 19.14 18.09
C ARG A 266 17.21 19.99 16.87
N SER A 267 16.24 19.58 16.05
CA SER A 267 15.78 20.39 14.91
C SER A 267 15.22 21.73 15.36
N LEU A 268 14.35 21.72 16.38
CA LEU A 268 13.73 22.93 16.93
C LEU A 268 14.74 23.88 17.58
N SER A 269 15.84 23.36 18.13
CA SER A 269 16.94 24.17 18.66
C SER A 269 17.71 24.94 17.57
N LEU A 270 17.72 24.40 16.35
CA LEU A 270 18.31 25.06 15.18
C LEU A 270 17.33 26.06 14.55
N ILE A 271 16.08 25.64 14.37
CA ILE A 271 15.03 26.46 13.75
C ILE A 271 13.72 26.25 14.53
N PRO A 272 13.24 27.27 15.28
CA PRO A 272 11.98 27.17 16.00
C PRO A 272 10.79 27.24 15.03
N HIS A 273 9.61 26.85 15.52
CA HIS A 273 8.34 26.91 14.79
C HIS A 273 8.21 25.96 13.59
N GLN A 274 8.86 24.80 13.66
CA GLN A 274 8.71 23.72 12.67
C GLN A 274 7.52 22.82 13.02
N SER A 275 6.45 22.91 12.23
CA SER A 275 5.24 22.09 12.42
C SER A 275 5.49 20.58 12.38
N LEU A 276 6.42 20.10 11.54
CA LEU A 276 6.75 18.68 11.44
C LEU A 276 7.43 18.16 12.71
N ALA A 277 8.37 18.91 13.26
CA ALA A 277 9.05 18.54 14.51
C ALA A 277 8.05 18.47 15.67
N TYR A 278 7.15 19.45 15.80
CA TYR A 278 6.11 19.41 16.82
C TYR A 278 5.09 18.28 16.60
N PHE A 279 4.79 17.92 15.36
CA PHE A 279 3.98 16.74 15.07
C PHE A 279 4.65 15.46 15.58
N VAL A 280 5.93 15.26 15.27
CA VAL A 280 6.71 14.11 15.75
C VAL A 280 6.74 14.08 17.28
N LEU A 281 7.00 15.21 17.95
CA LEU A 281 6.96 15.30 19.40
C LEU A 281 5.60 14.91 19.97
N GLY A 282 4.52 15.46 19.42
CA GLY A 282 3.16 15.16 19.86
C GLY A 282 2.83 13.66 19.78
N GLU A 283 3.13 13.03 18.64
CA GLU A 283 2.88 11.60 18.43
C GLU A 283 3.79 10.73 19.32
N ALA A 284 5.08 11.05 19.43
CA ALA A 284 6.03 10.31 20.27
C ALA A 284 5.70 10.42 21.77
N PHE A 285 5.36 11.62 22.26
CA PHE A 285 4.90 11.80 23.64
C PHE A 285 3.59 11.08 23.90
N THR A 286 2.67 11.06 22.93
CA THR A 286 1.41 10.29 23.04
C THR A 286 1.70 8.80 23.18
N ALA A 287 2.61 8.24 22.37
CA ALA A 287 2.98 6.83 22.42
C ALA A 287 3.68 6.44 23.74
N LEU A 288 4.36 7.39 24.38
CA LEU A 288 5.00 7.22 25.69
C LEU A 288 4.07 7.56 26.88
N GLU A 289 2.78 7.80 26.64
CA GLU A 289 1.79 8.23 27.64
C GLU A 289 2.12 9.57 28.34
N ARG A 290 3.07 10.34 27.79
CA ARG A 290 3.48 11.69 28.21
C ARG A 290 2.49 12.74 27.71
N THR A 291 1.25 12.62 28.18
CA THR A 291 0.09 13.30 27.59
C THR A 291 0.15 14.84 27.74
N ALA A 292 0.77 15.35 28.81
CA ALA A 292 0.92 16.79 29.00
C ALA A 292 1.87 17.40 27.96
N GLU A 293 3.04 16.82 27.75
CA GLU A 293 3.98 17.29 26.72
C GLU A 293 3.42 17.13 25.30
N ALA A 294 2.59 16.11 25.06
CA ALA A 294 1.89 15.96 23.79
C ALA A 294 0.94 17.15 23.52
N ILE A 295 0.22 17.64 24.54
CA ILE A 295 -0.64 18.83 24.41
C ILE A 295 0.19 20.05 24.02
N ASP A 296 1.31 20.29 24.69
CA ASP A 296 2.19 21.43 24.40
C ASP A 296 2.73 21.39 22.95
N ALA A 297 3.07 20.19 22.47
CA ALA A 297 3.52 19.99 21.10
C ALA A 297 2.40 20.27 20.08
N TYR A 298 1.19 19.75 20.28
CA TYR A 298 0.05 20.02 19.38
C TYR A 298 -0.42 21.48 19.42
N GLN A 299 -0.35 22.15 20.58
CA GLN A 299 -0.58 23.60 20.67
C GLN A 299 0.48 24.38 19.90
N SER A 300 1.75 23.96 19.99
CA SER A 300 2.84 24.58 19.24
C SER A 300 2.64 24.43 17.73
N MET A 301 2.04 23.33 17.25
CA MET A 301 1.65 23.21 15.84
C MET A 301 0.64 24.29 15.42
N LEU A 302 -0.35 24.65 16.25
CA LEU A 302 -1.29 25.74 15.95
C LEU A 302 -0.56 27.08 15.88
N THR A 303 0.39 27.34 16.78
CA THR A 303 1.22 28.54 16.77
C THR A 303 2.10 28.64 15.52
N CYS A 304 2.63 27.51 15.02
CA CYS A 304 3.43 27.49 13.80
C CYS A 304 2.64 27.97 12.57
N ARG A 305 1.31 27.82 12.56
CA ARG A 305 0.46 28.25 11.44
C ARG A 305 0.38 29.77 11.30
N THR A 306 0.55 30.50 12.39
CA THR A 306 0.52 31.97 12.42
C THR A 306 1.93 32.58 12.51
N ALA A 307 2.96 31.77 12.69
CA ALA A 307 4.33 32.22 12.78
C ALA A 307 4.90 32.60 11.40
N SER A 308 5.43 33.82 11.28
CA SER A 308 6.11 34.30 10.08
C SER A 308 7.59 33.89 10.06
N ASN A 309 7.89 32.58 10.10
CA ASN A 309 9.25 32.06 10.00
C ASN A 309 9.50 31.37 8.65
N SER A 310 10.16 32.08 7.72
CA SER A 310 10.47 31.55 6.38
C SER A 310 11.40 30.34 6.41
N MET A 311 12.35 30.28 7.36
CA MET A 311 13.26 29.14 7.49
C MET A 311 12.54 27.89 8.00
N ALA A 312 11.58 28.04 8.92
CA ALA A 312 10.75 26.94 9.39
C ALA A 312 9.84 26.39 8.29
N LYS A 313 9.31 27.27 7.42
CA LYS A 313 8.53 26.89 6.23
C LYS A 313 9.30 25.99 5.28
N VAL A 314 10.59 26.24 5.09
CA VAL A 314 11.44 25.39 4.24
C VAL A 314 11.86 24.10 4.94
N SER A 315 12.28 24.20 6.21
CA SER A 315 12.97 23.11 6.90
C SER A 315 12.03 22.09 7.58
N GLY A 316 10.79 22.46 7.91
CA GLY A 316 9.90 21.61 8.71
C GLY A 316 8.42 21.94 8.59
N GLU A 317 7.98 22.42 7.42
CA GLU A 317 6.56 22.59 7.15
C GLU A 317 5.86 21.23 7.00
N TYR A 318 4.73 21.10 7.69
CA TYR A 318 3.86 19.95 7.61
C TYR A 318 2.41 20.42 7.77
N HIS A 319 1.60 20.11 6.77
CA HIS A 319 0.19 20.51 6.75
C HIS A 319 -0.69 19.39 7.31
N LEU A 320 -0.87 19.39 8.62
CA LEU A 320 -1.96 18.63 9.24
C LEU A 320 -3.25 19.47 9.20
N PRO A 321 -4.39 18.91 8.74
CA PRO A 321 -5.68 19.60 8.82
C PRO A 321 -5.97 20.10 10.23
N VAL A 322 -6.55 21.30 10.35
CA VAL A 322 -6.70 21.99 11.64
C VAL A 322 -7.58 21.19 12.60
N GLU A 323 -8.63 20.57 12.07
CA GLU A 323 -9.51 19.67 12.80
C GLU A 323 -8.76 18.46 13.37
N GLN A 324 -7.74 17.96 12.67
CA GLN A 324 -6.93 16.83 13.11
C GLN A 324 -5.95 17.21 14.24
N ILE A 325 -5.51 18.48 14.30
CA ILE A 325 -4.75 19.01 15.45
C ILE A 325 -5.68 19.14 16.67
N TYR A 326 -6.87 19.72 16.47
CA TYR A 326 -7.86 19.88 17.54
C TYR A 326 -8.39 18.54 18.06
N PHE A 327 -8.58 17.55 17.19
CA PHE A 327 -8.93 16.19 17.61
C PHE A 327 -7.90 15.62 18.59
N ARG A 328 -6.60 15.73 18.27
CA ARG A 328 -5.50 15.25 19.13
C ARG A 328 -5.48 15.99 20.46
N LEU A 329 -5.62 17.31 20.46
CA LEU A 329 -5.76 18.10 21.68
C LEU A 329 -6.97 17.65 22.51
N GLY A 330 -8.12 17.44 21.88
CA GLY A 330 -9.34 16.97 22.53
C GLY A 330 -9.16 15.60 23.17
N ARG A 331 -8.55 14.66 22.44
CA ARG A 331 -8.24 13.31 22.92
C ARG A 331 -7.26 13.34 24.11
N SER A 332 -6.17 14.09 24.01
CA SER A 332 -5.19 14.21 25.09
C SER A 332 -5.80 14.82 26.36
N ASN A 333 -6.62 15.86 26.23
CA ASN A 333 -7.34 16.43 27.36
C ASN A 333 -8.33 15.42 27.99
N ALA A 334 -9.04 14.63 27.17
CA ALA A 334 -9.94 13.60 27.66
C ALA A 334 -9.20 12.50 28.44
N ILE A 335 -8.02 12.07 27.99
CA ILE A 335 -7.15 11.10 28.69
C ILE A 335 -6.76 11.62 30.08
N LEU A 336 -6.43 12.92 30.20
CA LEU A 336 -6.14 13.57 31.48
C LEU A 336 -7.39 13.86 32.34
N GLY A 337 -8.59 13.47 31.89
CA GLY A 337 -9.85 13.78 32.58
C GLY A 337 -10.27 15.25 32.50
N GLN A 338 -9.62 16.06 31.65
CA GLN A 338 -9.91 17.48 31.44
C GLN A 338 -11.03 17.65 30.42
N TRP A 339 -12.26 17.33 30.82
CA TRP A 339 -13.41 17.25 29.90
C TRP A 339 -13.84 18.59 29.29
N ASN A 340 -13.71 19.71 30.02
CA ASN A 340 -14.05 21.03 29.49
C ASN A 340 -13.08 21.47 28.38
N PRO A 341 -11.75 21.40 28.57
CA PRO A 341 -10.78 21.56 27.48
C PRO A 341 -10.98 20.57 26.33
N ALA A 342 -11.30 19.31 26.62
CA ALA A 342 -11.55 18.29 25.59
C ALA A 342 -12.70 18.70 24.67
N GLU A 343 -13.84 19.07 25.25
CA GLU A 343 -15.01 19.51 24.49
C GLU A 343 -14.75 20.78 23.68
N TYR A 344 -14.04 21.76 24.26
CA TYR A 344 -13.64 22.97 23.54
C TYR A 344 -12.85 22.63 22.26
N ASN A 345 -11.87 21.73 22.37
CA ASN A 345 -11.05 21.34 21.23
C ASN A 345 -11.86 20.57 20.18
N PHE A 346 -12.70 19.59 20.56
CA PHE A 346 -13.57 18.91 19.59
C PHE A 346 -14.52 19.88 18.89
N LYS A 347 -15.08 20.86 19.60
CA LYS A 347 -15.90 21.91 18.99
C LYS A 347 -15.10 22.76 17.99
N LYS A 348 -13.87 23.15 18.33
CA LYS A 348 -12.97 23.87 17.41
C LYS A 348 -12.65 23.06 16.16
N GLY A 349 -12.45 21.74 16.30
CA GLY A 349 -12.31 20.85 15.17
C GLY A 349 -13.55 20.83 14.27
N LEU A 350 -14.75 20.75 14.86
CA LEU A 350 -16.02 20.81 14.11
C LEU A 350 -16.33 22.18 13.50
N GLU A 351 -15.83 23.28 14.09
CA GLU A 351 -15.88 24.62 13.48
C GLU A 351 -15.02 24.69 12.21
N ALA A 352 -13.89 23.97 12.16
CA ALA A 352 -13.04 23.88 10.98
C ALA A 352 -13.59 22.88 9.94
N ASN A 353 -14.09 21.74 10.38
CA ASN A 353 -14.70 20.71 9.53
C ASN A 353 -15.87 20.05 10.26
N SER A 354 -17.09 20.46 9.91
CA SER A 354 -18.33 19.97 10.57
C SER A 354 -18.66 18.50 10.31
N ARG A 355 -17.94 17.86 9.38
CA ARG A 355 -18.09 16.44 9.00
C ARG A 355 -16.90 15.59 9.46
N ASP A 356 -16.01 16.10 10.30
CA ASP A 356 -14.91 15.29 10.85
C ASP A 356 -15.43 14.26 11.86
N VAL A 357 -15.36 12.97 11.50
CA VAL A 357 -15.90 11.86 12.29
C VAL A 357 -15.24 11.76 13.66
N SER A 358 -13.92 11.94 13.72
CA SER A 358 -13.13 11.87 14.95
C SER A 358 -13.54 12.93 15.97
N CYS A 359 -13.76 14.17 15.52
CA CYS A 359 -14.28 15.25 16.37
C CYS A 359 -15.75 15.06 16.76
N LEU A 360 -16.60 14.51 15.86
CA LEU A 360 -18.00 14.19 16.18
C LEU A 360 -18.09 13.15 17.31
N VAL A 361 -17.33 12.06 17.21
CA VAL A 361 -17.26 11.01 18.25
C VAL A 361 -16.69 11.56 19.55
N GLY A 362 -15.61 12.33 19.49
CA GLY A 362 -15.03 12.99 20.67
C GLY A 362 -16.02 13.92 21.37
N SER A 363 -16.76 14.74 20.59
CA SER A 363 -17.79 15.63 21.13
C SER A 363 -18.97 14.86 21.71
N ALA A 364 -19.39 13.76 21.10
CA ALA A 364 -20.43 12.89 21.64
C ALA A 364 -20.02 12.28 22.99
N ASN A 365 -18.78 11.82 23.13
CA ASN A 365 -18.25 11.29 24.38
C ASN A 365 -18.26 12.34 25.51
N CYS A 366 -17.93 13.60 25.20
CA CYS A 366 -18.08 14.70 26.16
C CYS A 366 -19.54 14.94 26.56
N ALA A 367 -20.46 14.93 25.59
CA ALA A 367 -21.89 15.13 25.83
C ALA A 367 -22.51 13.99 26.67
N MET A 368 -22.15 12.73 26.42
CA MET A 368 -22.58 11.58 27.22
C MET A 368 -22.21 11.74 28.70
N ARG A 369 -20.99 12.22 28.99
CA ARG A 369 -20.53 12.47 30.37
C ARG A 369 -21.28 13.60 31.06
N LYS A 370 -21.76 14.59 30.29
CA LYS A 370 -22.64 15.67 30.78
C LYS A 370 -24.12 15.27 30.83
N ASN A 371 -24.43 14.01 30.49
CA ASN A 371 -25.80 13.50 30.35
C ASN A 371 -26.63 14.25 29.29
N GLU A 372 -25.97 14.86 28.30
CA GLU A 372 -26.58 15.54 27.14
C GLU A 372 -26.83 14.52 26.01
N LEU A 373 -27.66 13.51 26.29
CA LEU A 373 -27.82 12.33 25.42
C LEU A 373 -28.33 12.67 24.02
N ASP A 374 -29.22 13.65 23.87
CA ASP A 374 -29.74 14.07 22.56
C ASP A 374 -28.67 14.68 21.67
N ARG A 375 -27.76 15.46 22.27
CA ARG A 375 -26.63 16.05 21.56
C ARG A 375 -25.62 14.98 21.18
N ALA A 376 -25.34 14.04 22.07
CA ALA A 376 -24.44 12.93 21.81
C ALA A 376 -24.96 12.05 20.65
N GLU A 377 -26.25 11.70 20.68
CA GLU A 377 -26.89 10.92 19.61
C GLU A 377 -26.85 11.64 18.27
N LYS A 378 -27.16 12.94 18.24
CA LYS A 378 -27.10 13.74 17.00
C LYS A 378 -25.72 13.69 16.36
N HIS A 379 -24.65 13.83 17.16
CA HIS A 379 -23.28 13.76 16.65
C HIS A 379 -22.92 12.35 16.16
N LEU A 380 -23.32 11.30 16.88
CA LEU A 380 -23.03 9.92 16.49
C LEU A 380 -23.83 9.47 15.26
N LEU A 381 -25.08 9.89 15.10
CA LEU A 381 -25.86 9.62 13.90
C LEU A 381 -25.24 10.28 12.67
N LEU A 382 -24.78 11.53 12.80
CA LEU A 382 -24.03 12.18 11.73
C LEU A 382 -22.74 11.43 11.44
N ALA A 383 -21.96 11.08 12.46
CA ALA A 383 -20.71 10.31 12.31
C ALA A 383 -20.95 8.95 11.63
N SER A 384 -22.01 8.24 12.02
CA SER A 384 -22.42 6.96 11.44
C SER A 384 -22.92 7.09 10.00
N SER A 385 -23.47 8.25 9.60
CA SER A 385 -23.85 8.50 8.20
C SER A 385 -22.63 8.74 7.30
N LEU A 386 -21.54 9.24 7.88
CA LEU A 386 -20.29 9.57 7.18
C LEU A 386 -19.37 8.34 7.07
N GLU A 387 -19.28 7.54 8.14
CA GLU A 387 -18.56 6.27 8.17
C GLU A 387 -19.48 5.12 8.62
N PRO A 388 -20.37 4.60 7.74
CA PRO A 388 -21.35 3.57 8.10
C PRO A 388 -20.74 2.24 8.53
N THR A 389 -19.46 1.99 8.22
CA THR A 389 -18.74 0.76 8.53
C THR A 389 -18.11 0.76 9.92
N ARG A 390 -18.07 1.90 10.62
CA ARG A 390 -17.47 2.05 11.97
C ARG A 390 -18.37 1.51 13.08
N GLU A 391 -17.98 0.37 13.61
CA GLU A 391 -18.75 -0.35 14.62
C GLU A 391 -18.71 0.29 16.02
N ASP A 392 -17.61 0.97 16.36
CA ASP A 392 -17.49 1.75 17.60
C ASP A 392 -18.58 2.83 17.72
N ILE A 393 -18.92 3.50 16.61
CA ILE A 393 -19.98 4.52 16.57
C ILE A 393 -21.35 3.89 16.86
N ARG A 394 -21.65 2.72 16.28
CA ARG A 394 -22.90 1.97 16.54
C ARG A 394 -23.01 1.53 17.99
N ASN A 395 -21.88 1.10 18.57
CA ASN A 395 -21.82 0.73 19.99
C ASN A 395 -22.13 1.92 20.90
N TYR A 396 -21.61 3.12 20.59
CA TYR A 396 -21.95 4.33 21.34
C TYR A 396 -23.43 4.71 21.22
N ILE A 397 -24.04 4.59 20.04
CA ILE A 397 -25.49 4.83 19.85
C ILE A 397 -26.32 3.86 20.71
N THR A 398 -25.92 2.59 20.74
CA THR A 398 -26.57 1.55 21.55
C THR A 398 -26.46 1.87 23.05
N GLN A 399 -25.29 2.34 23.51
CA GLN A 399 -25.08 2.78 24.89
C GLN A 399 -25.99 3.95 25.28
N ILE A 400 -26.18 4.92 24.39
CA ILE A 400 -27.11 6.05 24.63
C ILE A 400 -28.55 5.55 24.77
N ASN A 401 -28.98 4.62 23.91
CA ASN A 401 -30.32 4.04 23.98
C ASN A 401 -30.55 3.23 25.26
N LEU A 402 -29.54 2.48 25.70
CA LEU A 402 -29.57 1.79 26.99
C LEU A 402 -29.63 2.79 28.16
N GLN A 403 -28.82 3.84 28.13
CA GLN A 403 -28.81 4.87 29.16
C GLN A 403 -30.17 5.60 29.24
N ARG A 404 -30.80 5.94 28.11
CA ARG A 404 -32.16 6.49 28.08
C ARG A 404 -33.20 5.56 28.70
N THR A 405 -33.10 4.27 28.41
CA THR A 405 -34.01 3.24 28.96
C THR A 405 -33.87 3.16 30.49
N LEU A 406 -32.64 3.28 31.01
CA LEU A 406 -32.34 3.28 32.44
C LEU A 406 -32.73 4.59 33.15
N THR A 407 -32.61 5.76 32.49
CA THR A 407 -33.03 7.05 33.07
C THR A 407 -34.57 7.15 33.14
N ASN A 408 -35.27 6.60 32.15
CA ASN A 408 -36.74 6.55 32.11
C ASN A 408 -37.36 5.50 33.04
N SER A 409 -36.57 4.55 33.56
CA SER A 409 -37.04 3.51 34.49
C SER A 409 -36.91 3.89 35.98
N THR A 410 -36.79 5.17 36.31
CA THR A 410 -36.67 5.67 37.70
C THR A 410 -38.01 5.73 38.48
N THR A 411 -38.85 4.71 38.30
CA THR A 411 -39.87 4.33 39.26
C THR A 411 -39.76 2.84 39.52
N LEU A 412 -38.79 2.44 40.37
CA LEU A 412 -38.79 1.29 41.29
C LEU A 412 -37.35 1.03 41.79
N GLU A 413 -37.07 1.34 43.05
CA GLU A 413 -36.01 0.73 43.86
C GLU A 413 -36.67 -0.14 44.96
N PRO A 414 -35.98 -1.09 45.64
CA PRO A 414 -34.55 -1.40 45.63
C PRO A 414 -34.24 -2.92 45.50
N GLN A 415 -33.53 -3.33 44.45
CA GLN A 415 -32.68 -4.53 44.48
C GLN A 415 -31.36 -4.23 43.75
N ARG A 416 -30.65 -3.22 44.26
CA ARG A 416 -29.27 -2.90 43.85
C ARG A 416 -28.32 -3.30 44.98
N SER A 417 -27.72 -4.48 44.87
CA SER A 417 -26.38 -4.72 45.42
C SER A 417 -25.57 -5.86 44.78
N ASP A 418 -26.13 -6.72 43.93
CA ASP A 418 -25.41 -7.96 43.55
C ASP A 418 -24.86 -8.05 42.12
N PHE A 419 -25.13 -7.09 41.24
CA PHE A 419 -24.65 -7.17 39.84
C PHE A 419 -23.34 -6.41 39.58
N PHE A 420 -23.09 -5.29 40.26
CA PHE A 420 -21.93 -4.42 39.98
C PHE A 420 -20.63 -4.84 40.67
N ASN A 421 -20.68 -5.63 41.75
CA ASN A 421 -19.47 -6.10 42.45
C ASN A 421 -18.80 -7.33 41.80
N LYS A 422 -19.40 -7.93 40.76
CA LYS A 422 -18.91 -9.17 40.14
C LYS A 422 -18.11 -8.99 38.85
N VAL A 423 -18.06 -7.77 38.30
CA VAL A 423 -17.39 -7.49 37.01
C VAL A 423 -16.03 -6.77 37.19
N TYR A 424 -15.74 -6.18 38.35
CA TYR A 424 -14.47 -5.50 38.62
C TYR A 424 -13.85 -5.91 39.96
N SER A 425 -13.45 -7.17 40.10
CA SER A 425 -12.40 -7.54 41.04
C SER A 425 -11.61 -8.75 40.56
N THR A 426 -10.52 -8.49 39.84
CA THR A 426 -9.42 -9.44 39.73
C THR A 426 -8.10 -8.69 39.93
N GLN A 427 -7.68 -8.59 41.19
CA GLN A 427 -6.27 -8.69 41.55
C GLN A 427 -6.11 -9.78 42.63
N SER A 428 -5.27 -10.76 42.29
CA SER A 428 -4.43 -11.61 43.16
C SER A 428 -5.02 -12.51 44.26
N GLN A 429 -4.96 -13.83 43.98
CA GLN A 429 -4.57 -15.00 44.83
C GLN A 429 -5.46 -15.42 46.05
N PRO A 430 -5.31 -16.65 46.63
CA PRO A 430 -4.72 -17.92 46.15
C PRO A 430 -5.67 -19.15 46.30
N ALA A 431 -5.16 -20.34 45.99
CA ALA A 431 -5.79 -21.67 45.94
C ALA A 431 -6.60 -22.12 47.19
N SER A 432 -7.69 -22.87 46.96
CA SER A 432 -8.06 -24.05 47.79
C SER A 432 -9.20 -24.90 47.16
N GLU A 433 -8.89 -26.20 47.08
CA GLU A 433 -9.70 -27.42 47.24
C GLU A 433 -11.22 -27.45 46.96
N GLY A 434 -11.58 -28.20 45.90
CA GLY A 434 -12.33 -29.46 46.01
C GLY A 434 -13.83 -29.41 46.30
N LYS A 435 -14.65 -29.73 45.28
CA LYS A 435 -15.78 -30.68 45.43
C LYS A 435 -16.24 -31.21 44.06
N SER A 436 -16.36 -32.52 44.00
CA SER A 436 -16.61 -33.34 42.81
C SER A 436 -18.04 -33.21 42.30
N ILE A 437 -18.21 -33.11 40.99
CA ILE A 437 -19.46 -33.40 40.29
C ILE A 437 -19.16 -34.51 39.26
N GLN A 438 -20.05 -35.48 39.24
CA GLN A 438 -19.92 -36.81 38.61
C GLN A 438 -19.50 -36.78 37.14
N GLU A 439 -18.42 -37.51 36.86
CA GLU A 439 -17.88 -37.74 35.53
C GLU A 439 -18.74 -38.73 34.73
N THR A 440 -19.24 -38.29 33.58
CA THR A 440 -19.60 -39.16 32.46
C THR A 440 -18.34 -39.88 31.95
N PRO A 441 -18.40 -41.14 31.48
CA PRO A 441 -17.21 -41.96 31.29
C PRO A 441 -16.31 -41.40 30.17
N ILE A 442 -15.13 -40.93 30.56
CA ILE A 442 -14.05 -40.50 29.67
C ILE A 442 -13.56 -41.72 28.89
N LYS A 443 -13.82 -41.77 27.58
CA LYS A 443 -13.15 -42.69 26.66
C LYS A 443 -11.64 -42.43 26.73
N LYS A 444 -10.87 -43.50 26.93
CA LYS A 444 -9.39 -43.53 26.95
C LYS A 444 -8.75 -42.60 25.91
N ASN A 445 -7.79 -41.79 26.37
CA ASN A 445 -6.83 -41.00 25.60
C ASN A 445 -6.39 -41.67 24.28
N GLN A 446 -7.05 -41.34 23.19
CA GLN A 446 -6.48 -41.48 21.84
C GLN A 446 -6.42 -40.08 21.25
N ARG A 447 -5.24 -39.69 20.78
CA ARG A 447 -5.02 -38.46 20.02
C ARG A 447 -6.02 -38.44 18.85
N PRO A 448 -6.71 -37.30 18.58
CA PRO A 448 -7.58 -37.19 17.41
C PRO A 448 -6.84 -37.65 16.14
N LEU A 449 -7.50 -38.36 15.23
CA LEU A 449 -6.87 -38.76 13.97
C LEU A 449 -6.72 -37.53 13.09
N LEU A 450 -7.80 -36.76 12.91
CA LEU A 450 -7.84 -35.60 12.01
C LEU A 450 -8.38 -34.35 12.71
N SER A 451 -7.61 -33.26 12.69
CA SER A 451 -8.08 -31.92 13.05
C SER A 451 -8.39 -31.11 11.81
N LEU A 452 -9.56 -30.47 11.76
CA LEU A 452 -9.85 -29.40 10.81
C LEU A 452 -9.35 -28.07 11.38
N CYS A 453 -8.58 -27.34 10.59
CA CYS A 453 -7.97 -26.06 10.92
C CYS A 453 -8.46 -24.98 9.95
N MET A 454 -9.10 -23.92 10.45
CA MET A 454 -9.65 -22.85 9.62
C MET A 454 -9.32 -21.47 10.17
N ILE A 455 -9.33 -20.49 9.26
CA ILE A 455 -9.46 -19.08 9.59
C ILE A 455 -10.78 -18.60 8.99
N VAL A 456 -11.51 -17.73 9.69
CA VAL A 456 -12.80 -17.22 9.23
C VAL A 456 -12.92 -15.72 9.44
N LYS A 457 -13.76 -15.08 8.61
CA LYS A 457 -14.24 -13.71 8.78
C LYS A 457 -15.52 -13.49 7.99
N ASN A 458 -16.64 -13.24 8.66
CA ASN A 458 -17.93 -12.94 8.02
C ASN A 458 -18.40 -14.00 7.01
N GLU A 459 -18.42 -15.26 7.44
CA GLU A 459 -18.73 -16.44 6.63
C GLU A 459 -20.03 -17.13 7.06
N GLU A 460 -21.02 -16.40 7.61
CA GLU A 460 -22.26 -17.00 8.11
C GLU A 460 -23.04 -17.77 7.04
N ASN A 461 -22.88 -17.39 5.77
CA ASN A 461 -23.54 -18.03 4.63
C ASN A 461 -22.86 -19.34 4.19
N ASN A 462 -21.58 -19.55 4.51
CA ASN A 462 -20.80 -20.67 4.00
C ASN A 462 -20.36 -21.65 5.09
N LEU A 463 -20.06 -21.14 6.28
CA LEU A 463 -19.39 -21.92 7.32
C LEU A 463 -20.18 -23.18 7.72
N ALA A 464 -21.50 -23.08 7.84
CA ALA A 464 -22.34 -24.21 8.26
C ALA A 464 -22.20 -25.41 7.31
N ASP A 465 -22.22 -25.19 6.00
CA ASP A 465 -22.11 -26.28 5.03
C ASP A 465 -20.67 -26.78 4.90
N CYS A 466 -19.66 -25.92 5.12
CA CYS A 466 -18.26 -26.34 5.25
C CYS A 466 -18.11 -27.36 6.37
N LEU A 467 -18.61 -27.03 7.56
CA LEU A 467 -18.48 -27.88 8.75
C LEU A 467 -19.29 -29.18 8.61
N LYS A 468 -20.47 -29.16 7.97
CA LYS A 468 -21.21 -30.39 7.62
C LYS A 468 -20.42 -31.31 6.69
N SER A 469 -19.64 -30.76 5.75
CA SER A 469 -18.90 -31.57 4.79
C SER A 469 -17.85 -32.47 5.45
N VAL A 470 -17.29 -32.04 6.59
CA VAL A 470 -16.28 -32.79 7.34
C VAL A 470 -16.85 -33.59 8.54
N GLU A 471 -18.14 -33.47 8.82
CA GLU A 471 -18.80 -34.13 9.95
C GLU A 471 -18.63 -35.65 9.89
N GLY A 472 -18.15 -36.28 10.96
CA GLY A 472 -17.87 -37.72 10.99
C GLY A 472 -16.52 -38.13 10.37
N VAL A 473 -15.74 -37.16 9.87
CA VAL A 473 -14.36 -37.38 9.40
C VAL A 473 -13.35 -36.61 10.24
N ALA A 474 -13.61 -35.34 10.54
CA ALA A 474 -12.82 -34.56 11.50
C ALA A 474 -13.20 -34.92 12.94
N ASP A 475 -12.21 -35.22 13.78
CA ASP A 475 -12.38 -35.52 15.20
C ASP A 475 -12.27 -34.25 16.07
N GLU A 476 -11.62 -33.22 15.53
CA GLU A 476 -11.40 -31.92 16.17
C GLU A 476 -11.59 -30.81 15.14
N ILE A 477 -12.26 -29.71 15.54
CA ILE A 477 -12.43 -28.53 14.70
C ILE A 477 -11.84 -27.34 15.44
N VAL A 478 -10.88 -26.66 14.82
CA VAL A 478 -10.21 -25.47 15.34
C VAL A 478 -10.40 -24.33 14.36
N ILE A 479 -10.97 -23.23 14.86
CA ILE A 479 -11.30 -22.05 14.06
C ILE A 479 -10.68 -20.82 14.74
N VAL A 480 -9.91 -20.06 13.97
CA VAL A 480 -9.47 -18.71 14.35
C VAL A 480 -10.32 -17.69 13.63
N ASP A 481 -11.03 -16.86 14.39
CA ASP A 481 -11.76 -15.72 13.89
C ASP A 481 -10.86 -14.49 13.79
N THR A 482 -10.91 -13.82 12.63
CA THR A 482 -10.11 -12.62 12.35
C THR A 482 -10.90 -11.31 12.45
N GLY A 483 -12.01 -11.33 13.19
CA GLY A 483 -12.90 -10.21 13.44
C GLY A 483 -14.20 -10.30 12.64
N SER A 484 -14.95 -11.40 12.81
CA SER A 484 -16.32 -11.53 12.31
C SER A 484 -17.29 -10.63 13.10
N ILE A 485 -18.26 -10.06 12.40
CA ILE A 485 -19.32 -9.20 12.98
C ILE A 485 -20.72 -9.74 12.72
N ASP A 486 -20.81 -10.88 12.04
CA ASP A 486 -22.03 -11.59 11.69
C ASP A 486 -22.19 -12.87 12.55
N SER A 487 -23.07 -13.79 12.14
CA SER A 487 -23.37 -15.00 12.92
C SER A 487 -22.29 -16.09 12.86
N THR A 488 -21.14 -15.82 12.22
CA THR A 488 -20.08 -16.82 11.97
C THR A 488 -19.63 -17.53 13.24
N MET A 489 -19.46 -16.80 14.34
CA MET A 489 -18.96 -17.41 15.58
C MET A 489 -19.99 -18.25 16.30
N GLN A 490 -21.25 -17.84 16.27
CA GLN A 490 -22.35 -18.65 16.80
C GLN A 490 -22.48 -19.95 16.00
N ILE A 491 -22.32 -19.89 14.67
CA ILE A 491 -22.31 -21.07 13.80
C ILE A 491 -21.15 -22.00 14.18
N ALA A 492 -19.92 -21.50 14.24
CA ALA A 492 -18.74 -22.30 14.63
C ALA A 492 -18.95 -23.05 15.95
N LEU A 493 -19.43 -22.35 16.99
CA LEU A 493 -19.68 -22.93 18.31
C LEU A 493 -20.77 -24.00 18.28
N SER A 494 -21.80 -23.84 17.44
CA SER A 494 -22.89 -24.83 17.30
C SER A 494 -22.44 -26.18 16.74
N PHE A 495 -21.31 -26.21 16.01
CA PHE A 495 -20.67 -27.43 15.51
C PHE A 495 -19.61 -28.01 16.46
N GLY A 496 -19.48 -27.46 17.67
CA GLY A 496 -18.51 -27.91 18.67
C GLY A 496 -17.07 -27.50 18.36
N ALA A 497 -16.86 -26.48 17.52
CA ALA A 497 -15.53 -25.98 17.20
C ALA A 497 -14.86 -25.30 18.41
N LYS A 498 -13.55 -25.47 18.54
CA LYS A 498 -12.71 -24.62 19.39
C LYS A 498 -12.47 -23.31 18.66
N VAL A 499 -13.06 -22.24 19.17
CA VAL A 499 -12.99 -20.90 18.57
C VAL A 499 -11.99 -20.03 19.32
N PHE A 500 -11.11 -19.37 18.58
CA PHE A 500 -10.14 -18.41 19.09
C PHE A 500 -10.24 -17.10 18.32
N GLU A 501 -10.10 -15.97 19.00
CA GLU A 501 -10.08 -14.66 18.35
C GLU A 501 -8.64 -14.18 18.15
N LYS A 502 -8.34 -13.67 16.96
CA LYS A 502 -7.06 -13.04 16.64
C LYS A 502 -7.28 -11.85 15.71
N PRO A 503 -6.95 -10.62 16.13
CA PRO A 503 -7.07 -9.45 15.25
C PRO A 503 -6.32 -9.66 13.93
N TRP A 504 -6.92 -9.23 12.82
CA TRP A 504 -6.27 -9.28 11.51
C TRP A 504 -5.03 -8.37 11.47
N THR A 505 -3.85 -8.97 11.21
CA THR A 505 -2.55 -8.29 11.20
C THR A 505 -2.00 -8.04 9.79
N GLY A 506 -2.74 -8.40 8.73
CA GLY A 506 -2.23 -8.35 7.36
C GLY A 506 -1.34 -9.55 6.99
N ASP A 507 -1.59 -10.72 7.58
CA ASP A 507 -0.83 -11.94 7.31
C ASP A 507 -1.73 -13.20 7.44
N PHE A 508 -2.00 -13.86 6.30
CA PHE A 508 -2.78 -15.10 6.29
C PHE A 508 -2.04 -16.27 6.94
N ALA A 509 -0.72 -16.37 6.75
CA ALA A 509 0.07 -17.41 7.38
C ALA A 509 0.06 -17.27 8.90
N GLU A 510 0.13 -16.04 9.42
CA GLU A 510 0.04 -15.80 10.86
C GLU A 510 -1.31 -16.27 11.44
N ALA A 511 -2.42 -15.97 10.76
CA ALA A 511 -3.74 -16.42 11.16
C ALA A 511 -3.87 -17.96 11.09
N ARG A 512 -3.38 -18.59 10.01
CA ARG A 512 -3.35 -20.05 9.85
C ARG A 512 -2.48 -20.75 10.89
N ASN A 513 -1.35 -20.14 11.25
CA ASN A 513 -0.45 -20.67 12.26
C ASN A 513 -1.08 -20.59 13.66
N ALA A 514 -1.91 -19.57 13.93
CA ALA A 514 -2.66 -19.49 15.17
C ALA A 514 -3.67 -20.64 15.32
N SER A 515 -4.38 -21.04 14.26
CA SER A 515 -5.27 -22.20 14.31
C SER A 515 -4.49 -23.52 14.30
N LEU A 516 -3.39 -23.62 13.55
CA LEU A 516 -2.52 -24.81 13.55
C LEU A 516 -1.95 -25.11 14.94
N LYS A 517 -1.56 -24.09 15.70
CA LYS A 517 -0.98 -24.23 17.05
C LYS A 517 -1.93 -24.94 18.02
N GLU A 518 -3.23 -24.74 17.86
CA GLU A 518 -4.25 -25.29 18.75
C GLU A 518 -4.75 -26.68 18.30
N CYS A 519 -4.27 -27.19 17.16
CA CYS A 519 -4.62 -28.50 16.63
C CYS A 519 -3.81 -29.63 17.30
N SER A 520 -4.51 -30.67 17.75
CA SER A 520 -3.91 -31.83 18.45
C SER A 520 -3.90 -33.11 17.63
N GLY A 521 -4.60 -33.15 16.49
CA GLY A 521 -4.76 -34.33 15.66
C GLY A 521 -3.45 -34.85 15.06
N THR A 522 -3.47 -36.12 14.64
CA THR A 522 -2.32 -36.76 13.95
C THR A 522 -2.14 -36.21 12.54
N TRP A 523 -3.25 -35.90 11.89
CA TRP A 523 -3.35 -35.22 10.60
C TRP A 523 -4.07 -33.90 10.77
N ILE A 524 -3.73 -32.93 9.93
CA ILE A 524 -4.41 -31.64 9.79
C ILE A 524 -5.02 -31.59 8.40
N LEU A 525 -6.29 -31.20 8.32
CA LEU A 525 -6.93 -30.72 7.10
C LEU A 525 -7.16 -29.22 7.29
N TYR A 526 -6.82 -28.39 6.30
CA TYR A 526 -7.24 -27.00 6.31
C TYR A 526 -8.16 -26.70 5.13
N LEU A 527 -9.23 -25.96 5.43
CA LEU A 527 -10.23 -25.52 4.46
C LEU A 527 -10.49 -24.03 4.63
N ASP A 528 -10.96 -23.41 3.55
CA ASP A 528 -11.67 -22.13 3.58
C ASP A 528 -13.16 -22.34 3.83
N ALA A 529 -13.83 -21.32 4.36
CA ALA A 529 -15.24 -21.44 4.71
C ALA A 529 -16.14 -21.68 3.49
N ASP A 530 -15.69 -21.30 2.29
CA ASP A 530 -16.36 -21.53 1.00
C ASP A 530 -15.94 -22.85 0.31
N GLU A 531 -15.18 -23.71 0.99
CA GLU A 531 -14.75 -25.03 0.50
C GLU A 531 -15.54 -26.18 1.15
N ARG A 532 -15.73 -27.30 0.43
CA ARG A 532 -16.43 -28.50 0.89
C ARG A 532 -15.63 -29.75 0.55
N LEU A 533 -15.43 -30.65 1.51
CA LEU A 533 -14.87 -31.97 1.21
C LEU A 533 -15.89 -32.80 0.40
N HIS A 534 -15.45 -33.43 -0.70
CA HIS A 534 -16.33 -34.26 -1.53
C HIS A 534 -16.91 -35.45 -0.73
N ALA A 535 -18.15 -35.83 -1.04
CA ALA A 535 -18.82 -36.95 -0.38
C ALA A 535 -18.05 -38.27 -0.56
N ASP A 536 -17.50 -38.53 -1.75
CA ASP A 536 -16.71 -39.74 -2.01
C ASP A 536 -15.40 -39.77 -1.23
N ALA A 537 -14.75 -38.60 -1.07
CA ALA A 537 -13.57 -38.49 -0.22
C ALA A 537 -13.92 -38.81 1.25
N LYS A 538 -15.09 -38.37 1.72
CA LYS A 538 -15.58 -38.60 3.09
C LYS A 538 -15.61 -40.09 3.47
N VAL A 539 -15.95 -40.97 2.53
CA VAL A 539 -16.10 -42.42 2.77
C VAL A 539 -14.76 -43.10 3.06
N HIS A 540 -13.70 -42.71 2.34
CA HIS A 540 -12.41 -43.42 2.38
C HIS A 540 -11.29 -42.66 3.09
N LEU A 541 -11.45 -41.35 3.33
CA LEU A 541 -10.38 -40.49 3.83
C LEU A 541 -9.79 -41.01 5.16
N ARG A 542 -10.63 -41.43 6.11
CA ARG A 542 -10.13 -41.93 7.40
C ARG A 542 -9.26 -43.17 7.26
N SER A 543 -9.72 -44.17 6.51
CA SER A 543 -8.95 -45.40 6.28
C SER A 543 -7.64 -45.14 5.54
N MET A 544 -7.66 -44.19 4.59
CA MET A 544 -6.46 -43.74 3.90
C MET A 544 -5.46 -43.10 4.87
N LEU A 545 -5.90 -42.22 5.78
CA LEU A 545 -5.03 -41.55 6.75
C LEU A 545 -4.48 -42.50 7.84
N GLU A 546 -5.26 -43.51 8.24
CA GLU A 546 -4.85 -44.53 9.22
C GLU A 546 -3.78 -45.48 8.66
N SER A 547 -3.86 -45.81 7.38
CA SER A 547 -2.93 -46.72 6.70
C SER A 547 -1.75 -46.01 6.01
N MET A 548 -1.72 -44.68 6.04
CA MET A 548 -0.71 -43.88 5.34
C MET A 548 0.68 -44.08 5.97
N PRO A 549 1.73 -44.37 5.17
CA PRO A 549 3.10 -44.53 5.67
C PRO A 549 3.62 -43.29 6.43
N GLU A 550 4.55 -43.51 7.37
CA GLU A 550 5.08 -42.44 8.23
C GLU A 550 5.90 -41.41 7.45
N GLU A 551 6.55 -41.82 6.36
CA GLU A 551 7.33 -40.92 5.50
C GLU A 551 6.47 -39.93 4.71
N ILE A 552 5.14 -40.14 4.64
CA ILE A 552 4.23 -39.22 3.98
C ILE A 552 3.86 -38.12 4.97
N GLY A 553 4.35 -36.92 4.68
CA GLY A 553 4.10 -35.71 5.47
C GLY A 553 3.00 -34.81 4.90
N GLY A 554 2.69 -34.92 3.60
CA GLY A 554 1.66 -34.10 2.95
C GLY A 554 0.92 -34.82 1.83
N ILE A 555 -0.33 -34.42 1.62
CA ILE A 555 -1.25 -35.00 0.64
C ILE A 555 -1.88 -33.86 -0.14
N VAL A 556 -1.65 -33.89 -1.45
CA VAL A 556 -2.22 -32.95 -2.41
C VAL A 556 -3.62 -33.41 -2.76
N CYS A 557 -4.58 -32.51 -2.56
CA CYS A 557 -5.99 -32.68 -2.89
C CYS A 557 -6.31 -31.89 -4.15
N VAL A 558 -7.28 -32.37 -4.90
CA VAL A 558 -7.82 -31.72 -6.09
C VAL A 558 -8.90 -30.74 -5.63
N VAL A 559 -8.72 -29.45 -5.92
CA VAL A 559 -9.71 -28.41 -5.64
C VAL A 559 -10.47 -28.11 -6.93
N ILE A 560 -11.78 -28.30 -6.92
CA ILE A 560 -12.66 -28.15 -8.08
C ILE A 560 -13.56 -26.93 -7.87
N SER A 561 -13.49 -25.97 -8.79
CA SER A 561 -14.22 -24.71 -8.76
C SER A 561 -15.15 -24.60 -9.99
N PRO A 562 -16.42 -24.99 -9.88
CA PRO A 562 -17.38 -24.88 -10.98
C PRO A 562 -17.79 -23.42 -11.22
N HIS A 563 -17.51 -22.86 -12.40
CA HIS A 563 -17.97 -21.53 -12.81
C HIS A 563 -19.20 -21.67 -13.73
N ARG A 564 -20.26 -20.89 -13.50
CA ARG A 564 -21.41 -20.79 -14.42
C ARG A 564 -21.28 -19.52 -15.26
N GLN A 565 -21.02 -19.67 -16.56
CA GLN A 565 -21.24 -18.55 -17.47
C GLN A 565 -22.74 -18.39 -17.77
N ASN A 566 -23.18 -17.14 -18.01
CA ASN A 566 -24.54 -16.79 -18.47
C ASN A 566 -24.99 -17.50 -19.77
N SER A 567 -24.08 -18.22 -20.45
CA SER A 567 -24.30 -18.95 -21.70
C SER A 567 -24.66 -20.43 -21.53
N GLY A 568 -24.69 -20.96 -20.29
CA GLY A 568 -25.08 -22.35 -20.03
C GLY A 568 -23.97 -23.39 -20.23
N VAL A 569 -22.74 -22.98 -20.54
CA VAL A 569 -21.55 -23.85 -20.51
C VAL A 569 -20.88 -23.69 -19.14
N SER A 570 -20.69 -24.81 -18.44
CA SER A 570 -20.01 -24.85 -17.14
C SER A 570 -18.52 -25.09 -17.37
N GLU A 571 -17.68 -24.07 -17.16
CA GLU A 571 -16.23 -24.25 -17.08
C GLU A 571 -15.89 -24.73 -15.67
N VAL A 572 -15.08 -25.78 -15.57
CA VAL A 572 -14.64 -26.33 -14.29
C VAL A 572 -13.15 -26.03 -14.15
N HIS A 573 -12.80 -25.15 -13.22
CA HIS A 573 -11.40 -24.93 -12.88
C HIS A 573 -10.96 -25.97 -11.87
N THR A 574 -9.80 -26.59 -12.09
CA THR A 574 -9.25 -27.60 -11.20
C THR A 574 -7.83 -27.22 -10.79
N GLY A 575 -7.59 -27.09 -9.49
CA GLY A 575 -6.27 -26.89 -8.90
C GLY A 575 -5.84 -28.09 -8.05
N SER A 576 -4.56 -28.19 -7.74
CA SER A 576 -4.04 -29.26 -6.86
C SER A 576 -3.17 -28.64 -5.78
N TYR A 577 -3.59 -28.77 -4.52
CA TYR A 577 -2.92 -28.13 -3.39
C TYR A 577 -2.72 -29.10 -2.23
N PRO A 578 -1.60 -29.00 -1.49
CA PRO A 578 -1.37 -29.79 -0.28
C PRO A 578 -2.33 -29.35 0.82
N ARG A 579 -3.48 -30.00 0.95
CA ARG A 579 -4.56 -29.60 1.88
C ARG A 579 -4.59 -30.43 3.16
N ILE A 580 -3.98 -31.62 3.11
CA ILE A 580 -3.91 -32.52 4.26
C ILE A 580 -2.44 -32.81 4.56
N PHE A 581 -2.04 -32.72 5.82
CA PHE A 581 -0.64 -32.92 6.21
C PHE A 581 -0.50 -33.48 7.62
N ARG A 582 0.59 -34.19 7.86
CA ARG A 582 0.86 -34.85 9.14
C ARG A 582 1.27 -33.81 10.18
N ASN A 583 0.72 -33.89 11.39
CA ASN A 583 0.97 -32.92 12.44
C ASN A 583 2.31 -33.17 13.15
N TYR A 584 3.37 -32.52 12.67
CA TYR A 584 4.69 -32.51 13.31
C TYR A 584 4.84 -31.49 14.45
N GLY A 585 3.79 -30.70 14.72
CA GLY A 585 3.72 -29.70 15.79
C GLY A 585 4.33 -28.33 15.42
N TYR A 586 3.69 -27.27 15.92
CA TYR A 586 4.22 -25.90 15.86
C TYR A 586 5.28 -25.68 16.97
N PRO A 587 6.38 -24.93 16.74
CA PRO A 587 6.73 -24.16 15.53
C PRO A 587 7.57 -24.94 14.50
N LYS A 588 7.73 -26.26 14.63
CA LYS A 588 8.53 -27.06 13.68
C LYS A 588 7.89 -27.10 12.28
N MET A 589 6.56 -27.13 12.24
CA MET A 589 5.75 -27.06 11.04
C MET A 589 4.84 -25.83 11.12
N TYR A 590 4.85 -25.02 10.05
CA TYR A 590 4.14 -23.75 9.99
C TYR A 590 3.90 -23.34 8.54
N PHE A 591 2.85 -22.55 8.31
CA PHE A 591 2.57 -21.85 7.07
C PHE A 591 3.51 -20.65 6.93
N GLN A 592 4.01 -20.41 5.72
CA GLN A 592 4.84 -19.25 5.40
C GLN A 592 4.27 -18.46 4.21
N GLY A 593 4.44 -17.14 4.26
CA GLY A 593 4.02 -16.19 3.24
C GLY A 593 2.71 -15.46 3.56
N ARG A 594 2.72 -14.12 3.47
CA ARG A 594 1.59 -13.24 3.86
C ARG A 594 0.29 -13.52 3.10
N VAL A 595 0.39 -13.92 1.84
CA VAL A 595 -0.69 -14.25 0.91
C VAL A 595 -0.23 -15.43 0.08
N HIS A 596 -1.15 -16.32 -0.29
CA HIS A 596 -0.85 -17.58 -0.96
C HIS A 596 0.09 -18.44 -0.11
N GLU A 597 -0.20 -18.50 1.19
CA GLU A 597 0.59 -19.15 2.21
C GLU A 597 0.87 -20.62 1.88
N GLN A 598 2.07 -21.10 2.24
CA GLN A 598 2.51 -22.45 1.91
C GLN A 598 2.89 -23.24 3.16
N ILE A 599 2.40 -24.48 3.25
CA ILE A 599 2.78 -25.44 4.29
C ILE A 599 3.91 -26.39 3.81
N THR A 600 4.01 -26.65 2.51
CA THR A 600 4.96 -27.61 1.92
C THR A 600 6.41 -27.40 2.35
N PRO A 601 6.95 -26.17 2.40
CA PRO A 601 8.36 -25.98 2.72
C PRO A 601 8.73 -26.51 4.12
N SER A 602 7.86 -26.32 5.12
CA SER A 602 8.10 -26.84 6.46
C SER A 602 7.92 -28.36 6.55
N ILE A 603 7.02 -28.96 5.74
CA ILE A 603 6.89 -30.42 5.62
C ILE A 603 8.18 -31.04 5.05
N LEU A 604 8.69 -30.48 3.95
CA LEU A 604 9.90 -30.99 3.28
C LEU A 604 11.14 -30.84 4.17
N ALA A 605 11.26 -29.72 4.90
CA ALA A 605 12.35 -29.48 5.83
C ALA A 605 12.41 -30.54 6.97
N LEU A 606 11.27 -31.15 7.31
CA LEU A 606 11.16 -32.22 8.29
C LEU A 606 11.35 -33.62 7.68
N GLY A 607 11.69 -33.72 6.40
CA GLY A 607 11.91 -34.98 5.68
C GLY A 607 10.62 -35.67 5.23
N GLY A 608 9.46 -35.02 5.37
CA GLY A 608 8.17 -35.55 4.91
C GLY A 608 8.06 -35.51 3.39
N LYS A 609 7.50 -36.57 2.79
CA LYS A 609 7.15 -36.62 1.37
C LYS A 609 5.75 -36.08 1.14
N VAL A 610 5.55 -35.41 0.00
CA VAL A 610 4.25 -34.93 -0.45
C VAL A 610 3.79 -35.77 -1.64
N ILE A 611 2.58 -36.31 -1.56
CA ILE A 611 1.99 -37.18 -2.60
C ILE A 611 0.70 -36.61 -3.18
N MET A 612 0.36 -37.01 -4.40
CA MET A 612 -0.94 -36.72 -5.01
C MET A 612 -2.01 -37.69 -4.50
N SER A 613 -3.25 -37.24 -4.45
CA SER A 613 -4.42 -38.07 -4.11
C SER A 613 -5.61 -37.72 -4.99
N GLU A 614 -6.60 -38.62 -4.98
CA GLU A 614 -7.92 -38.41 -5.59
C GLU A 614 -8.91 -37.73 -4.62
N VAL A 615 -8.41 -37.15 -3.52
CA VAL A 615 -9.25 -36.41 -2.58
C VAL A 615 -9.68 -35.10 -3.21
N GLU A 616 -10.99 -34.95 -3.42
CA GLU A 616 -11.59 -33.76 -4.01
C GLU A 616 -12.17 -32.81 -2.96
N ILE A 617 -11.98 -31.52 -3.19
CA ILE A 617 -12.54 -30.42 -2.43
C ILE A 617 -13.26 -29.51 -3.43
N TYR A 618 -14.56 -29.27 -3.22
CA TYR A 618 -15.29 -28.29 -4.01
C TYR A 618 -15.11 -26.90 -3.43
N HIS A 619 -14.64 -25.96 -4.23
CA HIS A 619 -14.59 -24.55 -3.89
C HIS A 619 -15.75 -23.85 -4.58
N LEU A 620 -16.66 -23.26 -3.79
CA LEU A 620 -17.93 -22.73 -4.31
C LEU A 620 -17.77 -21.43 -5.10
N GLY A 621 -16.56 -20.86 -5.14
CA GLY A 621 -16.13 -19.76 -6.01
C GLY A 621 -17.30 -18.94 -6.52
N TYR A 622 -17.85 -18.08 -5.65
CA TYR A 622 -19.00 -17.25 -6.02
C TYR A 622 -18.78 -16.60 -7.39
N ASP A 623 -19.85 -16.39 -8.15
CA ASP A 623 -19.92 -15.32 -9.16
C ASP A 623 -19.79 -13.98 -8.41
N GLN A 624 -18.58 -13.70 -7.92
CA GLN A 624 -18.28 -12.49 -7.20
C GLN A 624 -18.39 -11.35 -8.18
N SER A 625 -19.08 -10.28 -7.77
CA SER A 625 -19.11 -9.07 -8.58
C SER A 625 -17.68 -8.66 -8.91
N ARG A 626 -17.50 -8.09 -10.10
CA ARG A 626 -16.20 -7.57 -10.55
C ARG A 626 -15.54 -6.70 -9.48
N GLU A 627 -16.33 -5.91 -8.75
CA GLU A 627 -15.90 -5.06 -7.66
C GLU A 627 -15.26 -5.84 -6.48
N ILE A 628 -15.83 -6.97 -6.06
CA ILE A 628 -15.27 -7.80 -4.99
C ILE A 628 -13.96 -8.46 -5.44
N MET A 629 -13.89 -8.89 -6.71
CA MET A 629 -12.65 -9.43 -7.27
C MET A 629 -11.55 -8.36 -7.34
N GLU A 630 -11.87 -7.15 -7.77
CA GLU A 630 -10.92 -6.02 -7.80
C GLU A 630 -10.43 -5.65 -6.39
N GLN A 631 -11.30 -5.65 -5.38
CA GLN A 631 -10.92 -5.43 -3.99
C GLN A 631 -9.98 -6.53 -3.45
N LYS A 632 -10.26 -7.80 -3.77
CA LYS A 632 -9.38 -8.93 -3.41
C LYS A 632 -8.01 -8.81 -4.07
N VAL A 633 -7.97 -8.50 -5.36
CA VAL A 633 -6.73 -8.30 -6.12
C VAL A 633 -5.92 -7.15 -5.53
N LYS A 634 -6.56 -6.02 -5.21
CA LYS A 634 -5.92 -4.87 -4.57
C LYS A 634 -5.35 -5.22 -3.19
N ARG A 635 -6.14 -5.87 -2.33
CA ARG A 635 -5.67 -6.34 -1.01
C ARG A 635 -4.46 -7.26 -1.16
N ASN A 636 -4.53 -8.24 -2.06
CA ASN A 636 -3.43 -9.17 -2.28
C ASN A 636 -2.18 -8.44 -2.80
N TYR A 637 -2.35 -7.46 -3.68
CA TYR A 637 -1.26 -6.59 -4.14
C TYR A 637 -0.58 -5.86 -2.97
N ASP A 638 -1.35 -5.20 -2.10
CA ASP A 638 -0.79 -4.45 -0.96
C ASP A 638 0.04 -5.36 -0.03
N LEU A 639 -0.48 -6.56 0.25
CA LEU A 639 0.19 -7.56 1.08
C LEU A 639 1.42 -8.18 0.41
N LEU A 640 1.38 -8.45 -0.89
CA LEU A 640 2.51 -9.00 -1.64
C LEU A 640 3.63 -7.98 -1.81
N ILE A 641 3.29 -6.69 -1.98
CA ILE A 641 4.27 -5.59 -1.94
C ILE A 641 4.97 -5.54 -0.60
N GLN A 642 4.23 -5.67 0.51
CA GLN A 642 4.84 -5.72 1.84
C GLN A 642 5.75 -6.96 1.99
N HIS A 643 5.30 -8.12 1.50
CA HIS A 643 6.07 -9.37 1.56
C HIS A 643 7.41 -9.26 0.83
N VAL A 644 7.44 -8.74 -0.41
CA VAL A 644 8.71 -8.60 -1.16
C VAL A 644 9.62 -7.50 -0.61
N LYS A 645 9.10 -6.56 0.20
CA LYS A 645 9.94 -5.57 0.90
C LYS A 645 10.65 -6.19 2.10
N GLU A 646 9.93 -7.03 2.83
CA GLU A 646 10.45 -7.72 4.02
C GLU A 646 11.38 -8.87 3.65
N GLU A 647 11.07 -9.58 2.57
CA GLU A 647 11.86 -10.68 2.03
C GLU A 647 12.22 -10.46 0.55
N PRO A 648 13.18 -9.57 0.24
CA PRO A 648 13.51 -9.19 -1.14
C PRO A 648 14.01 -10.33 -2.01
N GLU A 649 14.53 -11.41 -1.43
CA GLU A 649 15.06 -12.57 -2.16
C GLU A 649 14.04 -13.73 -2.23
N ASN A 650 12.82 -13.55 -1.71
CA ASN A 650 11.79 -14.58 -1.75
C ASN A 650 11.20 -14.72 -3.16
N SER A 651 11.71 -15.70 -3.90
CA SER A 651 11.31 -15.94 -5.30
C SER A 651 9.80 -16.18 -5.45
N TYR A 652 9.17 -16.87 -4.50
CA TYR A 652 7.75 -17.19 -4.56
C TYR A 652 6.88 -15.96 -4.32
N ALA A 653 7.27 -15.06 -3.41
CA ALA A 653 6.60 -13.77 -3.21
C ALA A 653 6.62 -12.93 -4.49
N TRP A 654 7.78 -12.84 -5.15
CA TRP A 654 7.92 -12.16 -6.44
C TRP A 654 7.08 -12.78 -7.55
N PHE A 655 7.00 -14.12 -7.61
CA PHE A 655 6.14 -14.82 -8.56
C PHE A 655 4.66 -14.47 -8.35
N GLN A 656 4.18 -14.52 -7.10
CA GLN A 656 2.78 -14.20 -6.78
C GLN A 656 2.46 -12.72 -7.02
N LEU A 657 3.41 -11.82 -6.73
CA LEU A 657 3.29 -10.41 -7.07
C LEU A 657 3.19 -10.23 -8.60
N GLY A 658 4.05 -10.89 -9.37
CA GLY A 658 4.02 -10.87 -10.83
C GLY A 658 2.68 -11.34 -11.41
N GLN A 659 2.11 -12.42 -10.89
CA GLN A 659 0.78 -12.89 -11.30
C GLN A 659 -0.34 -11.91 -10.94
N THR A 660 -0.26 -11.29 -9.76
CA THR A 660 -1.25 -10.30 -9.32
C THR A 660 -1.19 -9.05 -10.18
N LEU A 661 0.02 -8.56 -10.47
CA LEU A 661 0.25 -7.43 -11.39
C LEU A 661 -0.26 -7.73 -12.80
N ALA A 662 -0.04 -8.94 -13.31
CA ALA A 662 -0.56 -9.35 -14.62
C ALA A 662 -2.09 -9.33 -14.67
N ARG A 663 -2.77 -9.77 -13.59
CA ARG A 663 -4.23 -9.69 -13.44
C ARG A 663 -4.76 -8.26 -13.33
N MET A 664 -3.94 -7.34 -12.84
CA MET A 664 -4.23 -5.90 -12.79
C MET A 664 -3.90 -5.18 -14.11
N GLU A 665 -3.51 -5.92 -15.16
CA GLU A 665 -3.07 -5.39 -16.47
C GLU A 665 -1.79 -4.52 -16.40
N LEU A 666 -1.03 -4.65 -15.31
CA LEU A 666 0.23 -3.96 -15.03
C LEU A 666 1.41 -4.70 -15.65
N THR A 667 1.40 -4.73 -16.98
CA THR A 667 2.21 -5.64 -17.79
C THR A 667 3.72 -5.47 -17.56
N ASP A 668 4.24 -4.24 -17.53
CA ASP A 668 5.68 -4.00 -17.36
C ASP A 668 6.15 -4.33 -15.93
N GLN A 669 5.33 -4.03 -14.92
CA GLN A 669 5.65 -4.37 -13.54
C GLN A 669 5.57 -5.89 -13.30
N ALA A 670 4.58 -6.56 -13.91
CA ALA A 670 4.45 -8.01 -13.89
C ALA A 670 5.69 -8.68 -14.51
N GLU A 671 6.16 -8.16 -15.65
CA GLU A 671 7.38 -8.65 -16.31
C GLU A 671 8.60 -8.56 -15.39
N GLN A 672 8.80 -7.41 -14.74
CA GLN A 672 9.92 -7.21 -13.80
C GLN A 672 9.84 -8.16 -12.60
N ALA A 673 8.67 -8.27 -11.98
CA ALA A 673 8.47 -9.13 -10.81
C ALA A 673 8.71 -10.61 -11.16
N LEU A 674 8.23 -11.08 -12.31
CA LEU A 674 8.46 -12.45 -12.77
C LEU A 674 9.92 -12.74 -13.12
N LYS A 675 10.64 -11.75 -13.67
CA LYS A 675 12.09 -11.86 -13.93
C LYS A 675 12.87 -12.01 -12.62
N LEU A 676 12.58 -11.17 -11.63
CA LEU A 676 13.17 -11.27 -10.28
C LEU A 676 12.87 -12.63 -9.63
N ALA A 677 11.63 -13.11 -9.76
CA ALA A 677 11.23 -14.42 -9.25
C ALA A 677 12.09 -15.57 -9.83
N LEU A 678 12.47 -15.48 -11.12
CA LEU A 678 13.34 -16.47 -11.77
C LEU A 678 14.82 -16.28 -11.41
N GLU A 679 15.27 -15.04 -11.22
CA GLU A 679 16.67 -14.69 -10.93
C GLU A 679 17.15 -15.20 -9.56
N PHE A 680 16.31 -15.07 -8.52
CA PHE A 680 16.66 -15.51 -7.16
C PHE A 680 16.72 -17.05 -7.03
N GLY A 681 16.17 -17.80 -7.98
CA GLY A 681 16.49 -19.21 -8.20
C GLY A 681 15.94 -20.23 -7.19
N THR A 682 15.05 -19.84 -6.26
CA THR A 682 14.50 -20.75 -5.24
C THR A 682 13.11 -21.31 -5.59
N LEU A 683 12.58 -21.01 -6.78
CA LEU A 683 11.32 -21.57 -7.26
C LEU A 683 11.42 -23.08 -7.52
N SER A 684 10.33 -23.78 -7.24
CA SER A 684 10.16 -25.14 -7.77
C SER A 684 10.12 -25.11 -9.31
N THR A 685 10.54 -26.19 -9.95
CA THR A 685 10.58 -26.31 -11.43
C THR A 685 9.23 -25.98 -12.07
N THR A 686 8.12 -26.42 -11.48
CA THR A 686 6.77 -26.13 -11.96
C THR A 686 6.41 -24.64 -11.87
N ILE A 687 6.77 -23.98 -10.77
CA ILE A 687 6.48 -22.54 -10.60
C ILE A 687 7.38 -21.70 -11.51
N ALA A 688 8.66 -22.07 -11.66
CA ALA A 688 9.56 -21.44 -12.61
C ALA A 688 9.05 -21.58 -14.06
N ALA A 689 8.54 -22.76 -14.44
CA ALA A 689 7.92 -22.98 -15.73
C ALA A 689 6.70 -22.06 -15.93
N SER A 690 5.85 -21.91 -14.92
CA SER A 690 4.70 -21.00 -14.96
C SER A 690 5.13 -19.54 -15.11
N ALA A 691 6.12 -19.08 -14.34
CA ALA A 691 6.63 -17.72 -14.43
C ALA A 691 7.17 -17.42 -15.84
N ALA A 692 7.94 -18.35 -16.41
CA ALA A 692 8.45 -18.24 -17.77
C ALA A 692 7.32 -18.27 -18.83
N ALA A 693 6.27 -19.08 -18.64
CA ALA A 693 5.12 -19.07 -19.55
C ALA A 693 4.37 -17.73 -19.52
N THR A 694 4.19 -17.12 -18.34
CA THR A 694 3.58 -15.79 -18.22
C THR A 694 4.45 -14.71 -18.88
N LEU A 695 5.78 -14.75 -18.70
CA LEU A 695 6.70 -13.87 -19.41
C LEU A 695 6.63 -14.03 -20.93
N ALA A 696 6.50 -15.27 -21.43
CA ALA A 696 6.32 -15.55 -22.85
C ALA A 696 5.02 -14.95 -23.39
N GLN A 697 3.93 -15.05 -22.64
CA GLN A 697 2.65 -14.44 -22.99
C GLN A 697 2.75 -12.91 -23.03
N ILE A 698 3.34 -12.29 -22.00
CA ILE A 698 3.55 -10.83 -21.92
C ILE A 698 4.36 -10.35 -23.12
N ALA A 699 5.50 -10.98 -23.40
CA ALA A 699 6.35 -10.61 -24.54
C ALA A 699 5.63 -10.80 -25.89
N GLY A 700 4.84 -11.88 -26.04
CA GLY A 700 4.03 -12.15 -27.22
C GLY A 700 2.97 -11.07 -27.47
N ASN A 701 2.26 -10.65 -26.42
CA ASN A 701 1.27 -9.56 -26.48
C ASN A 701 1.91 -8.21 -26.85
N GLN A 702 3.15 -7.97 -26.40
CA GLN A 702 3.97 -6.81 -26.77
C GLN A 702 4.63 -6.93 -28.16
N LYS A 703 4.37 -8.01 -28.91
CA LYS A 703 4.96 -8.31 -30.22
C LYS A 703 6.49 -8.49 -30.20
N LYS A 704 7.08 -8.78 -29.03
CA LYS A 704 8.50 -9.12 -28.84
C LYS A 704 8.70 -10.62 -29.02
N PHE A 705 8.49 -11.12 -30.25
CA PHE A 705 8.38 -12.56 -30.50
C PHE A 705 9.67 -13.36 -30.26
N THR A 706 10.85 -12.72 -30.37
CA THR A 706 12.14 -13.35 -30.00
C THR A 706 12.22 -13.63 -28.50
N ASP A 707 11.82 -12.66 -27.67
CA ASP A 707 11.79 -12.80 -26.22
C ASP A 707 10.71 -13.81 -25.81
N ALA A 708 9.54 -13.74 -26.44
CA ALA A 708 8.44 -14.68 -26.21
C ALA A 708 8.85 -16.13 -26.49
N LEU A 709 9.59 -16.38 -27.58
CA LEU A 709 10.15 -17.69 -27.88
C LEU A 709 11.13 -18.14 -26.80
N THR A 710 12.04 -17.27 -26.38
CA THR A 710 13.06 -17.56 -25.36
C THR A 710 12.41 -17.98 -24.04
N TRP A 711 11.41 -17.24 -23.58
CA TRP A 711 10.68 -17.56 -22.36
C TRP A 711 9.85 -18.84 -22.49
N ALA A 712 9.22 -19.09 -23.64
CA ALA A 712 8.47 -20.31 -23.87
C ALA A 712 9.39 -21.55 -23.86
N GLU A 713 10.62 -21.44 -24.38
CA GLU A 713 11.61 -22.51 -24.34
C GLU A 713 12.15 -22.75 -22.92
N LEU A 714 12.40 -21.70 -22.15
CA LEU A 714 12.76 -21.82 -20.73
C LEU A 714 11.65 -22.50 -19.92
N SER A 715 10.40 -22.17 -20.23
CA SER A 715 9.24 -22.80 -19.60
C SER A 715 9.21 -24.31 -19.91
N LEU A 716 9.37 -24.69 -21.18
CA LEU A 716 9.43 -26.09 -21.61
C LEU A 716 10.66 -26.86 -21.11
N SER A 717 11.80 -26.20 -20.88
CA SER A 717 12.95 -26.87 -20.28
C SER A 717 12.69 -27.27 -18.82
N ASN A 718 11.91 -26.46 -18.10
CA ASN A 718 11.49 -26.75 -16.73
C ASN A 718 10.30 -27.72 -16.65
N ALA A 719 9.37 -27.63 -17.60
CA ALA A 719 8.19 -28.50 -17.69
C ALA A 719 7.90 -28.94 -19.15
N PRO A 720 8.56 -30.01 -19.65
CA PRO A 720 8.48 -30.40 -21.07
C PRO A 720 7.09 -30.76 -21.59
N LYS A 721 6.19 -31.16 -20.68
CA LYS A 721 4.82 -31.57 -21.00
C LYS A 721 3.82 -30.41 -21.01
N GLN A 722 4.21 -29.18 -20.63
CA GLN A 722 3.28 -28.07 -20.50
C GLN A 722 2.73 -27.62 -21.87
N SER A 723 1.45 -27.88 -22.11
CA SER A 723 0.78 -27.60 -23.40
C SER A 723 0.72 -26.11 -23.71
N TYR A 724 0.48 -25.27 -22.69
CA TYR A 724 0.38 -23.81 -22.85
C TYR A 724 1.69 -23.15 -23.30
N ALA A 725 2.83 -23.53 -22.72
CA ALA A 725 4.13 -23.01 -23.14
C ALA A 725 4.48 -23.43 -24.58
N LEU A 726 4.12 -24.66 -24.97
CA LEU A 726 4.29 -25.12 -26.35
C LEU A 726 3.42 -24.32 -27.33
N HIS A 727 2.20 -23.96 -26.91
CA HIS A 727 1.32 -23.09 -27.69
C HIS A 727 1.89 -21.67 -27.88
N LEU A 728 2.44 -21.07 -26.82
CA LEU A 728 3.13 -19.77 -26.91
C LEU A 728 4.38 -19.84 -27.80
N LYS A 729 5.13 -20.94 -27.74
CA LYS A 729 6.25 -21.21 -28.66
C LYS A 729 5.77 -21.31 -30.12
N ALA A 730 4.67 -22.02 -30.38
CA ALA A 730 4.13 -22.19 -31.74
C ALA A 730 3.74 -20.84 -32.38
N TYR A 731 3.10 -19.94 -31.62
CA TYR A 731 2.78 -18.59 -32.06
C TYR A 731 4.02 -17.70 -32.22
N SER A 732 4.99 -17.78 -31.30
CA SER A 732 6.23 -17.02 -31.43
C SER A 732 6.99 -17.41 -32.70
N LEU A 733 7.06 -18.71 -33.02
CA LEU A 733 7.65 -19.21 -34.26
C LEU A 733 6.88 -18.73 -35.50
N LEU A 734 5.54 -18.69 -35.44
CA LEU A 734 4.68 -18.21 -36.52
C LEU A 734 5.02 -16.77 -36.90
N TYR A 735 5.02 -15.87 -35.91
CA TYR A 735 5.27 -14.44 -36.12
C TYR A 735 6.74 -14.11 -36.45
N LEU A 736 7.68 -15.02 -36.14
CA LEU A 736 9.07 -14.95 -36.60
C LEU A 736 9.28 -15.51 -38.02
N GLY A 737 8.22 -15.96 -38.71
CA GLY A 737 8.29 -16.53 -40.06
C GLY A 737 8.83 -17.96 -40.13
N ARG A 738 8.98 -18.65 -38.99
CA ARG A 738 9.47 -20.04 -38.90
C ARG A 738 8.32 -21.03 -39.08
N ALA A 739 7.65 -20.94 -40.23
CA ALA A 739 6.35 -21.56 -40.48
C ALA A 739 6.33 -23.10 -40.32
N LYS A 740 7.37 -23.80 -40.78
CA LYS A 740 7.47 -25.27 -40.66
C LYS A 740 7.55 -25.72 -39.19
N GLU A 741 8.32 -25.01 -38.38
CA GLU A 741 8.50 -25.31 -36.96
C GLU A 741 7.23 -24.96 -36.16
N SER A 742 6.58 -23.86 -36.54
CA SER A 742 5.29 -23.46 -35.99
C SER A 742 4.20 -24.52 -36.25
N GLU A 743 4.09 -25.04 -37.48
CA GLU A 743 3.12 -26.10 -37.80
C GLU A 743 3.35 -27.36 -36.97
N LEU A 744 4.61 -27.83 -36.86
CA LEU A 744 4.95 -28.99 -36.04
C LEU A 744 4.60 -28.77 -34.56
N ALA A 745 4.88 -27.59 -34.03
CA ALA A 745 4.54 -27.25 -32.65
C ALA A 745 3.02 -27.24 -32.43
N PHE A 746 2.23 -26.64 -33.32
CA PHE A 746 0.77 -26.65 -33.20
C PHE A 746 0.15 -28.05 -33.32
N LEU A 747 0.69 -28.93 -34.16
CA LEU A 747 0.24 -30.33 -34.25
C LEU A 747 0.51 -31.09 -32.95
N GLU A 748 1.65 -30.84 -32.31
CA GLU A 748 1.96 -31.43 -31.01
C GLU A 748 1.09 -30.85 -29.88
N VAL A 749 0.77 -29.55 -29.90
CA VAL A 749 -0.23 -28.96 -28.98
C VAL A 749 -1.58 -29.66 -29.15
N GLN A 750 -2.06 -29.83 -30.39
CA GLN A 750 -3.31 -30.49 -30.69
C GLN A 750 -3.35 -31.92 -30.15
N LYS A 751 -2.25 -32.66 -30.30
CA LYS A 751 -2.10 -34.02 -29.77
C LYS A 751 -2.19 -34.04 -28.24
N ARG A 752 -1.42 -33.17 -27.55
CA ARG A 752 -1.40 -33.12 -26.08
C ARG A 752 -2.77 -32.76 -25.51
N VAL A 753 -3.44 -31.76 -26.07
CA VAL A 753 -4.78 -31.34 -25.61
C VAL A 753 -5.82 -32.45 -25.85
N ALA A 754 -5.69 -33.24 -26.92
CA ALA A 754 -6.56 -34.39 -27.16
C ALA A 754 -6.33 -35.54 -26.16
N ASP A 755 -5.06 -35.80 -25.81
CA ASP A 755 -4.67 -36.82 -24.83
C ASP A 755 -5.01 -36.42 -23.38
N GLN A 756 -5.13 -35.10 -23.11
CA GLN A 756 -5.33 -34.52 -21.77
C GLN A 756 -6.80 -34.29 -21.37
N ARG A 757 -7.79 -34.74 -22.14
CA ARG A 757 -9.22 -34.62 -21.77
C ARG A 757 -9.50 -35.35 -20.45
N GLY A 758 -9.42 -34.63 -19.33
CA GLY A 758 -9.87 -35.06 -18.01
C GLY A 758 -8.85 -35.03 -16.87
N VAL A 759 -7.56 -34.70 -17.07
CA VAL A 759 -6.58 -34.65 -15.95
C VAL A 759 -5.51 -33.57 -16.17
N PRO A 760 -5.50 -32.48 -15.38
CA PRO A 760 -4.37 -31.55 -15.32
C PRO A 760 -3.19 -32.19 -14.58
N HIS A 761 -1.99 -32.17 -15.16
CA HIS A 761 -0.79 -32.75 -14.51
C HIS A 761 -0.11 -31.79 -13.52
N THR A 762 -0.44 -30.50 -13.59
CA THR A 762 0.07 -29.46 -12.70
C THR A 762 -1.01 -28.40 -12.50
N GLY A 763 -1.28 -27.97 -11.27
CA GLY A 763 -2.37 -27.03 -10.90
C GLY A 763 -2.26 -25.59 -11.44
N PHE A 764 -1.58 -25.39 -12.58
CA PHE A 764 -1.33 -24.10 -13.23
C PHE A 764 -1.46 -24.17 -14.78
N GLU A 765 -2.09 -25.21 -15.34
CA GLU A 765 -2.30 -25.28 -16.80
C GLU A 765 -3.46 -24.36 -17.22
N VAL A 766 -3.17 -23.46 -18.18
CA VAL A 766 -4.17 -22.60 -18.83
C VAL A 766 -4.84 -23.40 -19.94
N GLU A 767 -6.17 -23.43 -19.94
CA GLU A 767 -6.93 -24.07 -21.01
C GLU A 767 -6.70 -23.36 -22.35
N ILE A 768 -6.41 -24.14 -23.39
CA ILE A 768 -6.14 -23.61 -24.73
C ILE A 768 -7.41 -23.80 -25.57
N PRO A 769 -8.07 -22.72 -26.01
CA PRO A 769 -9.29 -22.85 -26.80
C PRO A 769 -8.99 -23.54 -28.14
N PRO A 770 -9.72 -24.61 -28.55
CA PRO A 770 -9.43 -25.37 -29.76
C PRO A 770 -9.31 -24.53 -31.04
N GLU A 771 -10.11 -23.46 -31.14
CA GLU A 771 -10.11 -22.51 -32.24
C GLU A 771 -8.76 -21.80 -32.41
N THR A 772 -8.03 -21.52 -31.33
CA THR A 772 -6.70 -20.87 -31.39
C THR A 772 -5.68 -21.80 -32.05
N ILE A 773 -5.73 -23.10 -31.73
CA ILE A 773 -4.86 -24.12 -32.33
C ILE A 773 -5.17 -24.26 -33.82
N ILE A 774 -6.45 -24.34 -34.19
CA ILE A 774 -6.89 -24.46 -35.59
C ILE A 774 -6.49 -23.22 -36.39
N HIS A 775 -6.67 -22.03 -35.82
CA HIS A 775 -6.25 -20.78 -36.46
C HIS A 775 -4.74 -20.74 -36.68
N GLY A 776 -3.94 -21.06 -35.66
CA GLY A 776 -2.49 -21.12 -35.75
C GLY A 776 -1.98 -22.08 -36.83
N LEU A 777 -2.56 -23.29 -36.91
CA LEU A 777 -2.25 -24.27 -37.97
C LEU A 777 -2.56 -23.73 -39.37
N LYS A 778 -3.70 -23.04 -39.53
CA LYS A 778 -4.10 -22.46 -40.83
C LYS A 778 -3.13 -21.37 -41.27
N GLU A 779 -2.76 -20.47 -40.37
CA GLU A 779 -1.82 -19.39 -40.69
C GLU A 779 -0.39 -19.92 -40.94
N ALA A 780 0.07 -20.92 -40.19
CA ALA A 780 1.36 -21.57 -40.44
C ALA A 780 1.43 -22.21 -41.83
N ARG A 781 0.38 -22.95 -42.22
CA ARG A 781 0.26 -23.55 -43.57
C ARG A 781 0.18 -22.51 -44.68
N LYS A 782 -0.57 -21.43 -44.44
CA LYS A 782 -0.66 -20.31 -45.39
C LYS A 782 0.70 -19.70 -45.65
N LEU A 783 1.49 -19.46 -44.60
CA LEU A 783 2.87 -18.95 -44.73
C LEU A 783 3.75 -19.92 -45.53
N LEU A 784 3.68 -21.23 -45.25
CA LEU A 784 4.40 -22.25 -46.03
C LEU A 784 4.07 -22.22 -47.53
N HIS A 785 2.81 -21.97 -47.88
CA HIS A 785 2.37 -21.86 -49.27
C HIS A 785 2.77 -20.55 -49.95
N THR A 786 3.03 -19.48 -49.21
CA THR A 786 3.53 -18.20 -49.74
C THR A 786 5.06 -18.11 -49.78
N SER A 787 5.77 -19.01 -49.09
CA SER A 787 7.24 -19.07 -49.04
C SER A 787 7.85 -20.15 -49.95
N ALA A 788 7.02 -20.95 -50.61
CA ALA A 788 7.37 -21.94 -51.63
C ALA A 788 7.10 -21.35 -53.02
#